data_AF-A0A2N3A475-F1
#
_entry.id   AF-A0A2N3A475-F1
#
_cell.length_a   1.000
_cell.length_b   1.000
_cell.length_c   1.000
_cell.angle_alpha   90.00
_cell.angle_beta   90.00
_cell.angle_gamma   90.00
#
_symmetry.space_group_name_H-M   'P 1'
#
loop_
_entity.id
_entity.type
_entity.pdbx_description
1 polymer ?
#
loop_
_entity_poly.entity_id
_entity_poly.type
_entity_poly.pdbx_seq_one_letter_code
_entity_poly.pdbx_strand_id
1 'polypeptide(L)'
;MNKDTTIGFILIALILIGYSIWMTPSKEEIADKQRRQDSITQVRQQQRIIDSLRFASEIQQAEAEIVIDSVITSDDGLLNTDFVALQDRFGFFASSAVGENTDLVVGNEVFKLTIASKGGYVKQVELKNYTTWDTLPLIIFDPNTSMLDLSFFSRNRSINTKDLFFKPFVNGKPFNDSSLEIGTSDSLLLGMRLFADGENAQSDAQKYIEFEYVIRPDKYMVGFNLNIVGMEKIIASNTSFMNIDWQLDLLQQERSIDRFNGSTIYFKHLTDDVDYLSETKNDEKSIKTRVKWVSFKQRFFTSTIIAGDYFENANMRTFDKERQGHPRYLKSMSASVDLPVNLGVDQKIPMSFYFGPNSFKELRAYNIDLERQIPLGWGFFLLAWINIYLVIPIFNVLGSYGWNYGIVILVLTLILKFFLFPIAYKTYQSSAKMRVLKPEVDEITAKYPKSEDAMKKQQAIMSLYKRAGANPMSGCVPMLLQMPILIAMFRFFPSSIELRQKSFLWATDLSSYDSIFNLPFEIPFYGSHVSLFTLLMTVSTIMYTHLNNQMMGSQSTQLPGMKTMMYLMPIMFLGLFNNYASGLSYYYLLANLITFGQMFVFRYAINEEKLRAKMEANKKKPVKKSAFQKRLEDAAKSRGMK
;
A
#
# COMPACT_ATOMS: atom_id res chain seq x y z
N MET A 1 7.40 38.36 20.85
CA MET A 1 7.50 38.46 19.39
C MET A 1 7.72 39.93 19.11
N ASN A 2 8.79 40.31 18.41
CA ASN A 2 8.95 41.71 18.03
C ASN A 2 7.74 42.10 17.18
N LYS A 3 7.22 43.31 17.41
CA LYS A 3 6.07 43.83 16.65
C LYS A 3 6.33 43.69 15.15
N ASP A 4 7.58 43.87 14.74
CA ASP A 4 8.05 43.83 13.36
C ASP A 4 7.92 42.45 12.70
N THR A 5 8.14 41.34 13.44
CA THR A 5 7.97 39.98 12.89
C THR A 5 6.50 39.61 12.78
N THR A 6 5.68 40.07 13.73
CA THR A 6 4.23 39.87 13.72
C THR A 6 3.58 40.65 12.58
N ILE A 7 4.04 41.89 12.37
CA ILE A 7 3.64 42.75 11.25
C ILE A 7 4.09 42.15 9.92
N GLY A 8 5.29 41.56 9.84
CA GLY A 8 5.75 40.85 8.65
C GLY A 8 4.85 39.67 8.25
N PHE A 9 4.42 38.83 9.21
CA PHE A 9 3.49 37.73 8.91
C PHE A 9 2.06 38.20 8.64
N ILE A 10 1.59 39.28 9.29
CA ILE A 10 0.30 39.89 8.97
C ILE A 10 0.32 40.50 7.57
N LEU A 11 1.44 41.12 7.16
CA LEU A 11 1.64 41.62 5.80
C LEU A 11 1.69 40.48 4.78
N ILE A 12 2.40 39.38 5.06
CA ILE A 12 2.40 38.21 4.17
C ILE A 12 1.00 37.59 4.08
N ALA A 13 0.27 37.48 5.20
CA ALA A 13 -1.10 37.00 5.19
C ALA A 13 -2.06 37.94 4.45
N LEU A 14 -1.91 39.27 4.62
CA LEU A 14 -2.69 40.27 3.88
C LEU A 14 -2.33 40.32 2.39
N ILE A 15 -1.07 40.07 2.03
CA ILE A 15 -0.63 39.94 0.64
C ILE A 15 -1.18 38.64 0.04
N LEU A 16 -1.18 37.52 0.76
CA LEU A 16 -1.77 36.26 0.29
C LEU A 16 -3.30 36.36 0.19
N ILE A 17 -3.98 37.04 1.12
CA ILE A 17 -5.42 37.29 1.07
C ILE A 17 -5.75 38.28 -0.06
N GLY A 18 -4.97 39.35 -0.23
CA GLY A 18 -5.12 40.30 -1.33
C GLY A 18 -4.86 39.66 -2.69
N TYR A 19 -3.84 38.82 -2.81
CA TYR A 19 -3.56 38.02 -4.00
C TYR A 19 -4.67 36.99 -4.26
N SER A 20 -5.22 36.36 -3.21
CA SER A 20 -6.36 35.44 -3.32
C SER A 20 -7.64 36.14 -3.76
N ILE A 21 -7.90 37.37 -3.30
CA ILE A 21 -9.06 38.18 -3.69
C ILE A 21 -8.89 38.72 -5.12
N TRP A 22 -7.66 39.06 -5.51
CA TRP A 22 -7.34 39.52 -6.86
C TRP A 22 -7.37 38.39 -7.90
N MET A 23 -7.05 37.14 -7.49
CA MET A 23 -7.13 35.94 -8.32
C MET A 23 -8.47 35.21 -8.25
N THR A 24 -9.42 35.64 -7.41
CA THR A 24 -10.79 35.09 -7.45
C THR A 24 -11.49 35.57 -8.72
N PRO A 25 -11.95 34.65 -9.59
CA PRO A 25 -12.64 35.00 -10.82
C PRO A 25 -13.94 35.76 -10.53
N SER A 26 -14.31 36.68 -11.42
CA SER A 26 -15.50 37.51 -11.23
C SER A 26 -16.78 36.67 -11.20
N LYS A 27 -17.87 37.18 -10.60
CA LYS A 27 -19.15 36.44 -10.54
C LYS A 27 -19.69 36.08 -11.94
N GLU A 28 -19.35 36.88 -12.96
CA GLU A 28 -19.71 36.63 -14.36
C GLU A 28 -18.85 35.50 -14.97
N GLU A 29 -17.56 35.45 -14.66
CA GLU A 29 -16.68 34.35 -15.09
C GLU A 29 -17.01 33.03 -14.39
N ILE A 30 -17.50 33.06 -13.15
CA ILE A 30 -17.99 31.88 -12.43
C ILE A 30 -19.28 31.35 -13.08
N ALA A 31 -20.19 32.24 -13.46
CA ALA A 31 -21.42 31.85 -14.16
C ALA A 31 -21.13 31.30 -15.57
N ASP A 32 -20.16 31.86 -16.29
CA ASP A 32 -19.73 31.34 -17.59
C ASP A 32 -18.94 30.03 -17.48
N LYS A 33 -18.12 29.85 -16.43
CA LYS A 33 -17.49 28.57 -16.13
C LYS A 33 -18.51 27.52 -15.73
N GLN A 34 -19.54 27.87 -14.95
CA GLN A 34 -20.64 26.95 -14.62
C GLN A 34 -21.44 26.58 -15.87
N ARG A 35 -21.80 27.54 -16.73
CA ARG A 35 -22.46 27.24 -18.02
C ARG A 35 -21.61 26.35 -18.93
N ARG A 36 -20.29 26.57 -18.97
CA ARG A 36 -19.35 25.70 -19.68
C ARG A 36 -19.20 24.33 -19.00
N GLN A 37 -19.23 24.25 -17.68
CA GLN A 37 -19.11 23.00 -16.94
C GLN A 37 -20.38 22.16 -17.05
N ASP A 38 -21.56 22.80 -17.04
CA ASP A 38 -22.86 22.17 -17.22
C ASP A 38 -23.02 21.69 -18.67
N SER A 39 -22.56 22.48 -19.65
CA SER A 39 -22.51 22.03 -21.05
C SER A 39 -21.49 20.90 -21.25
N ILE A 40 -20.31 20.96 -20.63
CA ILE A 40 -19.33 19.85 -20.65
C ILE A 40 -19.88 18.61 -19.93
N THR A 41 -20.68 18.77 -18.87
CA THR A 41 -21.27 17.64 -18.13
C THR A 41 -22.40 16.99 -18.93
N GLN A 42 -23.21 17.79 -19.63
CA GLN A 42 -24.21 17.28 -20.58
C GLN A 42 -23.56 16.61 -21.79
N VAL A 43 -22.52 17.22 -22.36
CA VAL A 43 -21.72 16.61 -23.44
C VAL A 43 -21.04 15.34 -22.94
N ARG A 44 -20.49 15.29 -21.72
CA ARG A 44 -19.94 14.06 -21.13
C ARG A 44 -20.99 13.01 -20.81
N GLN A 45 -22.22 13.39 -20.45
CA GLN A 45 -23.32 12.44 -20.29
C GLN A 45 -23.78 11.89 -21.63
N GLN A 46 -23.90 12.74 -22.66
CA GLN A 46 -24.17 12.31 -24.03
C GLN A 46 -23.03 11.44 -24.55
N GLN A 47 -21.77 11.81 -24.30
CA GLN A 47 -20.60 11.01 -24.66
C GLN A 47 -20.59 9.69 -23.90
N ARG A 48 -20.96 9.65 -22.60
CA ARG A 48 -21.12 8.39 -21.86
C ARG A 48 -22.23 7.50 -22.41
N ILE A 49 -23.34 8.10 -22.83
CA ILE A 49 -24.43 7.36 -23.46
C ILE A 49 -23.96 6.84 -24.83
N ILE A 50 -23.31 7.68 -25.63
CA ILE A 50 -22.73 7.31 -26.93
C ILE A 50 -21.66 6.24 -26.76
N ASP A 51 -20.75 6.36 -25.79
CA ASP A 51 -19.69 5.39 -25.51
C ASP A 51 -20.27 4.09 -24.96
N SER A 52 -21.34 4.13 -24.14
CA SER A 52 -22.04 2.93 -23.69
C SER A 52 -22.84 2.25 -24.81
N LEU A 53 -23.42 3.04 -25.72
CA LEU A 53 -24.11 2.54 -26.92
C LEU A 53 -23.10 2.04 -27.94
N ARG A 54 -21.92 2.66 -28.04
CA ARG A 54 -20.81 2.25 -28.89
C ARG A 54 -20.18 0.98 -28.36
N PHE A 55 -20.00 0.85 -27.05
CA PHE A 55 -19.56 -0.38 -26.40
C PHE A 55 -20.60 -1.51 -26.57
N ALA A 56 -21.89 -1.21 -26.44
CA ALA A 56 -22.95 -2.18 -26.71
C ALA A 56 -23.06 -2.54 -28.21
N SER A 57 -22.84 -1.59 -29.12
CA SER A 57 -22.84 -1.83 -30.56
C SER A 57 -21.55 -2.48 -31.04
N GLU A 58 -20.40 -2.23 -30.40
CA GLU A 58 -19.12 -2.91 -30.64
C GLU A 58 -19.19 -4.34 -30.11
N ILE A 59 -19.91 -4.62 -29.03
CA ILE A 59 -20.23 -6.00 -28.60
C ILE A 59 -21.17 -6.66 -29.62
N GLN A 60 -22.23 -5.99 -30.08
CA GLN A 60 -23.11 -6.53 -31.13
C GLN A 60 -22.45 -6.66 -32.51
N GLN A 61 -21.52 -5.77 -32.85
CA GLN A 61 -20.74 -5.83 -34.09
C GLN A 61 -19.60 -6.82 -33.99
N ALA A 62 -18.99 -7.02 -32.83
CA ALA A 62 -18.08 -8.13 -32.58
C ALA A 62 -18.84 -9.46 -32.62
N GLU A 63 -20.05 -9.54 -32.05
CA GLU A 63 -20.94 -10.69 -32.19
C GLU A 63 -21.39 -10.91 -33.64
N ALA A 64 -21.61 -9.84 -34.43
CA ALA A 64 -21.96 -9.93 -35.85
C ALA A 64 -20.75 -10.22 -36.76
N GLU A 65 -19.55 -9.73 -36.44
CA GLU A 65 -18.28 -10.07 -37.11
C GLU A 65 -17.89 -11.52 -36.82
N ILE A 66 -18.12 -12.02 -35.60
CA ILE A 66 -18.00 -13.45 -35.26
C ILE A 66 -18.97 -14.31 -36.10
N VAL A 67 -20.17 -13.80 -36.41
CA VAL A 67 -21.14 -14.49 -37.27
C VAL A 67 -20.77 -14.38 -38.76
N ILE A 68 -20.14 -13.30 -39.21
CA ILE A 68 -19.72 -13.13 -40.62
C ILE A 68 -18.43 -13.91 -40.93
N ASP A 69 -17.49 -14.02 -39.99
CA ASP A 69 -16.28 -14.84 -40.14
C ASP A 69 -16.60 -16.35 -40.14
N SER A 70 -17.75 -16.74 -39.58
CA SER A 70 -18.24 -18.13 -39.61
C SER A 70 -18.84 -18.58 -40.96
N VAL A 71 -18.96 -17.69 -41.96
CA VAL A 71 -19.60 -18.00 -43.27
C VAL A 71 -18.59 -18.19 -44.42
N ILE A 72 -17.28 -18.02 -44.20
CA ILE A 72 -16.27 -18.25 -45.25
C ILE A 72 -15.50 -19.55 -44.98
N THR A 73 -16.15 -20.69 -45.17
CA THR A 73 -15.44 -21.97 -45.41
C THR A 73 -16.13 -22.77 -46.49
N SER A 74 -15.83 -22.44 -47.75
CA SER A 74 -15.84 -23.39 -48.87
C SER A 74 -15.23 -22.75 -50.12
N ASP A 75 -13.90 -22.62 -50.16
CA ASP A 75 -13.18 -22.62 -51.44
C ASP A 75 -11.74 -23.14 -51.24
N ASP A 76 -11.41 -24.25 -51.89
CA ASP A 76 -10.28 -25.17 -51.60
C ASP A 76 -8.92 -24.65 -52.14
N GLY A 77 -8.86 -23.44 -52.68
CA GLY A 77 -7.70 -22.92 -53.43
C GLY A 77 -6.78 -21.94 -52.69
N LEU A 78 -7.26 -21.26 -51.65
CA LEU A 78 -6.53 -20.19 -50.93
C LEU A 78 -5.84 -20.64 -49.63
N LEU A 79 -6.19 -21.81 -49.10
CA LEU A 79 -5.70 -22.33 -47.82
C LEU A 79 -4.20 -22.69 -47.80
N ASN A 80 -3.59 -22.94 -48.97
CA ASN A 80 -2.24 -23.51 -49.03
C ASN A 80 -1.14 -22.45 -48.83
N THR A 81 -1.34 -21.22 -49.30
CA THR A 81 -0.35 -20.13 -49.13
C THR A 81 -0.29 -19.59 -47.71
N ASP A 82 -1.43 -19.49 -47.03
CA ASP A 82 -1.50 -18.98 -45.67
C ASP A 82 -0.92 -19.98 -44.67
N PHE A 83 -1.15 -21.29 -44.86
CA PHE A 83 -0.55 -22.32 -44.01
C PHE A 83 0.97 -22.43 -44.20
N VAL A 84 1.48 -22.28 -45.44
CA VAL A 84 2.93 -22.24 -45.68
C VAL A 84 3.59 -21.06 -44.96
N ALA A 85 2.96 -19.88 -44.98
CA ALA A 85 3.45 -18.72 -44.22
C ALA A 85 3.45 -18.96 -42.70
N LEU A 86 2.43 -19.64 -42.17
CA LEU A 86 2.39 -20.05 -40.77
C LEU A 86 3.46 -21.10 -40.45
N GLN A 87 3.76 -22.03 -41.36
CA GLN A 87 4.83 -22.99 -41.21
C GLN A 87 6.22 -22.33 -41.22
N ASP A 88 6.41 -21.29 -42.04
CA ASP A 88 7.63 -20.49 -42.03
C ASP A 88 7.81 -19.72 -40.72
N ARG A 89 6.73 -19.19 -40.14
CA ARG A 89 6.76 -18.42 -38.89
C ARG A 89 6.84 -19.29 -37.63
N PHE A 90 5.98 -20.31 -37.51
CA PHE A 90 5.77 -21.10 -36.30
C PHE A 90 6.32 -22.52 -36.38
N GLY A 91 6.73 -22.99 -37.57
CA GLY A 91 7.33 -24.31 -37.75
C GLY A 91 6.41 -25.43 -37.29
N PHE A 92 6.82 -26.13 -36.22
CA PHE A 92 6.04 -27.21 -35.62
C PHE A 92 4.79 -26.76 -34.87
N PHE A 93 4.50 -25.47 -34.79
CA PHE A 93 3.29 -24.96 -34.13
C PHE A 93 2.34 -24.29 -35.12
N ALA A 94 2.49 -24.56 -36.42
CA ALA A 94 1.73 -23.91 -37.47
C ALA A 94 0.24 -24.24 -37.36
N SER A 95 -0.13 -25.50 -37.11
CA SER A 95 -1.55 -25.86 -36.91
C SER A 95 -2.16 -25.18 -35.68
N SER A 96 -1.37 -25.00 -34.62
CA SER A 96 -1.79 -24.29 -33.41
C SER A 96 -1.81 -22.77 -33.56
N ALA A 97 -1.36 -22.21 -34.67
CA ALA A 97 -1.51 -20.78 -34.98
C ALA A 97 -2.89 -20.46 -35.58
N VAL A 98 -3.67 -21.48 -35.94
CA VAL A 98 -5.04 -21.36 -36.46
C VAL A 98 -6.03 -21.85 -35.39
N GLY A 99 -6.98 -21.01 -35.02
CA GLY A 99 -7.99 -21.36 -34.05
C GLY A 99 -8.92 -20.19 -33.72
N GLU A 100 -9.99 -20.51 -33.00
CA GLU A 100 -10.91 -19.51 -32.48
C GLU A 100 -10.47 -19.06 -31.08
N ASN A 101 -10.56 -17.75 -30.84
CA ASN A 101 -10.26 -17.19 -29.53
C ASN A 101 -11.49 -17.28 -28.63
N THR A 102 -11.59 -18.37 -27.87
CA THR A 102 -12.69 -18.65 -26.94
C THR A 102 -12.24 -18.42 -25.51
N ASP A 103 -13.12 -17.83 -24.70
CA ASP A 103 -12.87 -17.61 -23.28
C ASP A 103 -13.51 -18.74 -22.44
N LEU A 104 -12.70 -19.38 -21.60
CA LEU A 104 -13.14 -20.36 -20.62
C LEU A 104 -13.19 -19.72 -19.23
N VAL A 105 -14.38 -19.75 -18.61
CA VAL A 105 -14.59 -19.20 -17.28
C VAL A 105 -14.48 -20.30 -16.23
N VAL A 106 -13.61 -20.13 -15.25
CA VAL A 106 -13.43 -21.08 -14.15
C VAL A 106 -13.30 -20.35 -12.82
N GLY A 107 -13.93 -20.84 -11.76
CA GLY A 107 -13.86 -20.16 -10.46
C GLY A 107 -14.25 -21.03 -9.27
N ASN A 108 -13.89 -20.53 -8.09
CA ASN A 108 -14.25 -21.07 -6.79
C ASN A 108 -15.06 -20.02 -6.00
N GLU A 109 -15.19 -20.17 -4.69
CA GLU A 109 -15.95 -19.26 -3.82
C GLU A 109 -15.34 -17.86 -3.73
N VAL A 110 -14.02 -17.72 -3.93
CA VAL A 110 -13.29 -16.47 -3.68
C VAL A 110 -12.90 -15.70 -4.93
N PHE A 111 -12.77 -16.37 -6.09
CA PHE A 111 -12.46 -15.72 -7.36
C PHE A 111 -13.16 -16.35 -8.57
N LYS A 112 -13.09 -15.63 -9.69
CA LYS A 112 -13.43 -16.08 -11.04
C LYS A 112 -12.28 -15.74 -11.98
N LEU A 113 -11.77 -16.74 -12.69
CA LEU A 113 -10.74 -16.62 -13.72
C LEU A 113 -11.40 -16.75 -15.10
N THR A 114 -10.93 -15.95 -16.05
CA THR A 114 -11.21 -16.16 -17.46
C THR A 114 -9.90 -16.51 -18.15
N ILE A 115 -9.84 -17.67 -18.79
CA ILE A 115 -8.67 -18.17 -19.51
C ILE A 115 -8.99 -18.13 -20.99
N ALA A 116 -8.13 -17.48 -21.78
CA ALA A 116 -8.29 -17.44 -23.22
C ALA A 116 -7.67 -18.67 -23.88
N SER A 117 -8.32 -19.23 -24.91
CA SER A 117 -7.72 -20.27 -25.75
C SER A 117 -6.48 -19.72 -26.46
N LYS A 118 -6.50 -18.46 -26.91
CA LYS A 118 -5.31 -17.79 -27.44
C LYS A 118 -4.33 -17.46 -26.30
N GLY A 119 -3.13 -18.01 -26.37
CA GLY A 119 -2.10 -17.92 -25.35
C GLY A 119 -2.27 -18.87 -24.17
N GLY A 120 -3.44 -19.47 -23.98
CA GLY A 120 -3.70 -20.42 -22.89
C GLY A 120 -3.60 -19.83 -21.48
N TYR A 121 -3.49 -18.50 -21.35
CA TYR A 121 -3.23 -17.81 -20.09
C TYR A 121 -4.49 -17.24 -19.44
N VAL A 122 -4.38 -16.92 -18.15
CA VAL A 122 -5.41 -16.20 -17.39
C VAL A 122 -5.49 -14.76 -17.89
N LYS A 123 -6.54 -14.43 -18.63
CA LYS A 123 -6.80 -13.11 -19.22
C LYS A 123 -7.53 -12.17 -18.25
N GLN A 124 -8.34 -12.72 -17.35
CA GLN A 124 -9.06 -11.92 -16.34
C GLN A 124 -9.09 -12.62 -14.99
N VAL A 125 -8.98 -11.82 -13.92
CA VAL A 125 -9.19 -12.29 -12.54
C VAL A 125 -10.11 -11.34 -11.79
N GLU A 126 -11.27 -11.85 -11.39
CA GLU A 126 -12.26 -11.17 -10.54
C GLU A 126 -12.24 -11.78 -9.14
N LEU A 127 -12.14 -10.95 -8.10
CA LEU A 127 -12.23 -11.39 -6.71
C LEU A 127 -13.67 -11.22 -6.18
N LYS A 128 -14.39 -12.33 -5.99
CA LYS A 128 -15.84 -12.36 -5.70
C LYS A 128 -16.22 -11.65 -4.39
N ASN A 129 -15.33 -11.70 -3.40
CA ASN A 129 -15.59 -11.13 -2.07
C ASN A 129 -15.31 -9.62 -1.97
N TYR A 130 -14.95 -8.96 -3.08
CA TYR A 130 -14.54 -7.57 -3.08
C TYR A 130 -15.14 -6.80 -4.25
N THR A 131 -15.40 -5.52 -4.04
CA THR A 131 -15.82 -4.57 -5.08
C THR A 131 -14.83 -3.42 -5.16
N THR A 132 -14.84 -2.67 -6.26
CA THR A 132 -14.17 -1.37 -6.35
C THR A 132 -14.89 -0.33 -5.47
N TRP A 133 -14.24 0.82 -5.27
CA TRP A 133 -14.81 1.94 -4.49
C TRP A 133 -16.15 2.47 -5.02
N ASP A 134 -16.41 2.27 -6.30
CA ASP A 134 -17.65 2.65 -6.98
C ASP A 134 -18.60 1.47 -7.20
N THR A 135 -18.46 0.40 -6.40
CA THR A 135 -19.35 -0.77 -6.34
C THR A 135 -19.34 -1.70 -7.55
N LEU A 136 -18.38 -1.55 -8.47
CA LEU A 136 -18.17 -2.49 -9.58
C LEU A 136 -17.43 -3.77 -9.11
N PRO A 137 -17.52 -4.88 -9.86
CA PRO A 137 -16.72 -6.07 -9.57
C PRO A 137 -15.22 -5.75 -9.51
N LEU A 138 -14.51 -6.34 -8.54
CA LEU A 138 -13.08 -6.12 -8.40
C LEU A 138 -12.28 -7.00 -9.35
N ILE A 139 -11.83 -6.40 -10.45
CA ILE A 139 -10.95 -7.04 -11.43
C ILE A 139 -9.50 -6.61 -11.16
N ILE A 140 -8.63 -7.59 -10.86
CA ILE A 140 -7.19 -7.35 -10.58
C ILE A 140 -6.30 -7.62 -11.79
N PHE A 141 -6.83 -8.34 -12.78
CA PHE A 141 -6.19 -8.64 -14.05
C PHE A 141 -7.22 -8.36 -15.15
N ASP A 142 -6.95 -7.36 -16.00
CA ASP A 142 -7.89 -6.94 -17.04
C ASP A 142 -7.42 -7.45 -18.41
N PRO A 143 -8.33 -7.96 -19.25
CA PRO A 143 -8.02 -8.44 -20.59
C PRO A 143 -7.20 -7.50 -21.47
N ASN A 144 -7.41 -6.20 -21.33
CA ASN A 144 -6.82 -5.19 -22.20
C ASN A 144 -5.50 -4.64 -21.64
N THR A 145 -5.24 -4.88 -20.36
CA THR A 145 -4.06 -4.34 -19.67
C THR A 145 -3.06 -5.40 -19.25
N SER A 146 -3.40 -6.68 -19.40
CA SER A 146 -2.60 -7.79 -18.93
C SER A 146 -2.10 -8.68 -20.07
N MET A 147 -0.88 -9.17 -19.92
CA MET A 147 -0.27 -10.11 -20.85
C MET A 147 0.58 -11.11 -20.06
N LEU A 148 0.47 -12.39 -20.42
CA LEU A 148 1.42 -13.42 -20.04
C LEU A 148 1.86 -14.15 -21.31
N ASP A 149 3.16 -14.31 -21.49
CA ASP A 149 3.73 -14.98 -22.66
C ASP A 149 4.88 -15.89 -22.21
N LEU A 150 4.77 -17.17 -22.53
CA LEU A 150 5.91 -18.08 -22.52
C LEU A 150 6.58 -18.04 -23.89
N SER A 151 7.87 -17.71 -23.92
CA SER A 151 8.67 -17.71 -25.13
C SER A 151 9.81 -18.74 -25.06
N PHE A 152 10.05 -19.42 -26.18
CA PHE A 152 11.09 -20.44 -26.31
C PHE A 152 11.54 -20.59 -27.75
N PHE A 153 12.69 -21.24 -27.97
CA PHE A 153 13.20 -21.48 -29.31
C PHE A 153 12.86 -22.89 -29.80
N SER A 154 12.15 -22.97 -30.93
CA SER A 154 12.01 -24.21 -31.68
C SER A 154 12.94 -24.17 -32.88
N ARG A 155 13.98 -25.00 -32.87
CA ARG A 155 15.11 -24.92 -33.81
C ARG A 155 15.71 -23.49 -33.78
N ASN A 156 15.55 -22.71 -34.86
CA ASN A 156 16.03 -21.33 -34.97
C ASN A 156 14.89 -20.29 -34.95
N ARG A 157 13.68 -20.68 -34.55
CA ARG A 157 12.51 -19.79 -34.51
C ARG A 157 12.13 -19.48 -33.07
N SER A 158 11.87 -18.21 -32.78
CA SER A 158 11.28 -17.80 -31.50
C SER A 158 9.78 -18.04 -31.55
N ILE A 159 9.30 -18.88 -30.66
CA ILE A 159 7.89 -19.21 -30.50
C ILE A 159 7.38 -18.45 -29.28
N ASN A 160 6.27 -17.73 -29.46
CA ASN A 160 5.59 -16.99 -28.40
C ASN A 160 4.20 -17.57 -28.25
N THR A 161 3.89 -18.09 -27.06
CA THR A 161 2.60 -18.73 -26.80
C THR A 161 1.42 -17.78 -26.98
N LYS A 162 1.57 -16.47 -26.72
CA LYS A 162 0.48 -15.47 -26.90
C LYS A 162 -0.09 -15.41 -28.32
N ASP A 163 0.68 -15.86 -29.31
CA ASP A 163 0.28 -15.86 -30.72
C ASP A 163 -0.41 -17.18 -31.14
N LEU A 164 -0.48 -18.18 -30.24
CA LEU A 164 -0.93 -19.54 -30.54
C LEU A 164 -2.20 -19.91 -29.76
N PHE A 165 -2.95 -20.89 -30.26
CA PHE A 165 -4.20 -21.37 -29.68
C PHE A 165 -3.98 -22.68 -28.93
N PHE A 166 -4.52 -22.73 -27.72
CA PHE A 166 -4.50 -23.87 -26.82
C PHE A 166 -5.87 -24.52 -26.78
N LYS A 167 -5.90 -25.85 -26.63
CA LYS A 167 -7.13 -26.62 -26.47
C LYS A 167 -7.35 -26.96 -24.99
N PRO A 168 -8.57 -26.76 -24.44
CA PRO A 168 -8.84 -27.04 -23.04
C PRO A 168 -9.09 -28.53 -22.76
N PHE A 169 -8.58 -28.98 -21.62
CA PHE A 169 -8.74 -30.33 -21.08
C PHE A 169 -9.11 -30.25 -19.60
N VAL A 170 -10.18 -30.93 -19.19
CA VAL A 170 -10.60 -31.02 -17.79
C VAL A 170 -10.37 -32.45 -17.31
N ASN A 171 -9.60 -32.59 -16.22
CA ASN A 171 -9.24 -33.90 -15.67
C ASN A 171 -8.70 -34.87 -16.73
N GLY A 172 -7.90 -34.34 -17.67
CA GLY A 172 -7.25 -35.09 -18.75
C GLY A 172 -8.13 -35.39 -19.97
N LYS A 173 -9.39 -34.96 -20.00
CA LYS A 173 -10.31 -35.16 -21.14
C LYS A 173 -10.54 -33.86 -21.89
N PRO A 174 -10.65 -33.87 -23.24
CA PRO A 174 -11.01 -32.68 -24.00
C PRO A 174 -12.30 -32.06 -23.47
N PHE A 175 -12.35 -30.74 -23.40
CA PHE A 175 -13.49 -29.99 -22.91
C PHE A 175 -13.89 -28.94 -23.94
N ASN A 176 -15.18 -28.78 -24.20
CA ASN A 176 -15.68 -27.88 -25.24
C ASN A 176 -16.68 -26.83 -24.72
N ASP A 177 -17.10 -26.90 -23.45
CA ASP A 177 -18.00 -25.88 -22.91
C ASP A 177 -17.24 -24.62 -22.50
N SER A 178 -17.97 -23.52 -22.30
CA SER A 178 -17.40 -22.20 -22.01
C SER A 178 -17.26 -21.87 -20.52
N SER A 179 -17.81 -22.69 -19.62
CA SER A 179 -17.77 -22.42 -18.17
C SER A 179 -17.69 -23.65 -17.29
N LEU A 180 -16.98 -23.52 -16.17
CA LEU A 180 -16.77 -24.54 -15.14
C LEU A 180 -16.90 -23.90 -13.76
N GLU A 181 -17.83 -24.39 -12.95
CA GLU A 181 -17.88 -24.06 -11.52
C GLU A 181 -17.37 -25.24 -10.68
N ILE A 182 -16.61 -24.91 -9.65
CA ILE A 182 -16.01 -25.91 -8.75
C ILE A 182 -17.01 -26.26 -7.65
N GLY A 183 -17.25 -27.56 -7.46
CA GLY A 183 -18.00 -28.07 -6.30
C GLY A 183 -17.18 -27.94 -5.01
N THR A 184 -17.85 -27.80 -3.87
CA THR A 184 -17.27 -27.38 -2.57
C THR A 184 -16.18 -28.30 -1.98
N SER A 185 -15.93 -29.49 -2.53
CA SER A 185 -14.97 -30.47 -1.97
C SER A 185 -13.78 -30.84 -2.86
N ASP A 186 -13.86 -30.62 -4.17
CA ASP A 186 -12.93 -31.24 -5.12
C ASP A 186 -12.05 -30.19 -5.81
N SER A 187 -10.76 -30.51 -6.00
CA SER A 187 -9.88 -29.67 -6.82
C SER A 187 -10.15 -29.90 -8.30
N LEU A 188 -10.19 -28.81 -9.08
CA LEU A 188 -10.31 -28.86 -10.53
C LEU A 188 -8.92 -28.80 -11.18
N LEU A 189 -8.66 -29.73 -12.10
CA LEU A 189 -7.49 -29.73 -12.97
C LEU A 189 -7.92 -29.31 -14.38
N LEU A 190 -7.48 -28.13 -14.80
CA LEU A 190 -7.71 -27.58 -16.12
C LEU A 190 -6.37 -27.47 -16.86
N GLY A 191 -6.17 -28.29 -17.89
CA GLY A 191 -5.02 -28.23 -18.78
C GLY A 191 -5.35 -27.45 -20.05
N MET A 192 -4.59 -26.40 -20.36
CA MET A 192 -4.58 -25.78 -21.67
C MET A 192 -3.41 -26.38 -22.45
N ARG A 193 -3.68 -27.12 -23.53
CA ARG A 193 -2.63 -27.81 -24.31
C ARG A 193 -2.37 -27.11 -25.64
N LEU A 194 -1.11 -26.74 -25.84
CA LEU A 194 -0.54 -26.32 -27.12
C LEU A 194 0.11 -27.52 -27.79
N PHE A 195 -0.48 -27.98 -28.89
CA PHE A 195 0.04 -29.12 -29.63
C PHE A 195 1.11 -28.70 -30.62
N ALA A 196 2.07 -29.59 -30.85
CA ALA A 196 3.00 -29.48 -31.96
C ALA A 196 2.62 -30.42 -33.10
N ASP A 197 3.08 -30.08 -34.29
CA ASP A 197 2.84 -30.78 -35.54
C ASP A 197 3.75 -32.00 -35.67
N GLY A 198 3.17 -33.11 -36.11
CA GLY A 198 3.88 -34.31 -36.50
C GLY A 198 4.48 -34.22 -37.92
N GLU A 199 4.95 -35.36 -38.44
CA GLU A 199 5.64 -35.42 -39.74
C GLU A 199 4.73 -35.02 -40.93
N ASN A 200 3.41 -35.12 -40.77
CA ASN A 200 2.42 -34.76 -41.80
C ASN A 200 1.90 -33.32 -41.69
N ALA A 201 2.57 -32.45 -40.92
CA ALA A 201 2.12 -31.07 -40.64
C ALA A 201 0.70 -31.00 -40.01
N GLN A 202 0.34 -32.04 -39.25
CA GLN A 202 -0.90 -32.12 -38.47
C GLN A 202 -0.56 -32.24 -36.99
N SER A 203 -1.41 -31.66 -36.14
CA SER A 203 -1.31 -31.71 -34.68
C SER A 203 -1.15 -33.15 -34.16
N ASP A 204 -0.08 -33.39 -33.39
CA ASP A 204 0.25 -34.68 -32.78
C ASP A 204 -0.19 -34.68 -31.31
N ALA A 205 -1.13 -35.57 -30.97
CA ALA A 205 -1.69 -35.66 -29.62
C ALA A 205 -0.66 -36.06 -28.55
N GLN A 206 0.50 -36.61 -28.93
CA GLN A 206 1.56 -37.02 -28.01
C GLN A 206 2.64 -35.94 -27.81
N LYS A 207 2.57 -34.83 -28.55
CA LYS A 207 3.56 -33.75 -28.46
C LYS A 207 2.88 -32.44 -28.10
N TYR A 208 3.03 -32.01 -26.85
CA TYR A 208 2.38 -30.78 -26.39
C TYR A 208 3.10 -30.08 -25.24
N ILE A 209 2.86 -28.77 -25.15
CA ILE A 209 3.12 -27.96 -23.95
C ILE A 209 1.77 -27.74 -23.27
N GLU A 210 1.67 -28.01 -21.98
CA GLU A 210 0.44 -27.85 -21.21
C GLU A 210 0.63 -26.87 -20.07
N PHE A 211 -0.29 -25.91 -20.00
CA PHE A 211 -0.50 -25.04 -18.86
C PHE A 211 -1.59 -25.68 -17.99
N GLU A 212 -1.18 -26.40 -16.94
CA GLU A 212 -2.07 -27.09 -16.03
C GLU A 212 -2.40 -26.18 -14.82
N TYR A 213 -3.62 -25.67 -14.79
CA TYR A 213 -4.19 -24.91 -13.70
C TYR A 213 -4.83 -25.84 -12.66
N VAL A 214 -4.37 -25.75 -11.43
CA VAL A 214 -4.90 -26.51 -10.28
C VAL A 214 -5.66 -25.57 -9.37
N ILE A 215 -6.98 -25.62 -9.44
CA ILE A 215 -7.85 -24.72 -8.67
C ILE A 215 -8.45 -25.49 -7.49
N ARG A 216 -8.33 -24.92 -6.30
CA ARG A 216 -8.81 -25.50 -5.05
C ARG A 216 -9.97 -24.68 -4.48
N PRO A 217 -10.92 -25.30 -3.77
CA PRO A 217 -12.00 -24.58 -3.10
C PRO A 217 -11.44 -23.64 -2.02
N ASP A 218 -12.05 -22.46 -1.87
CA ASP A 218 -11.73 -21.45 -0.86
C ASP A 218 -10.23 -21.09 -0.74
N LYS A 219 -9.52 -21.04 -1.87
CA LYS A 219 -8.10 -20.63 -1.94
C LYS A 219 -7.88 -19.62 -3.04
N TYR A 220 -7.10 -18.59 -2.74
CA TYR A 220 -6.60 -17.59 -3.71
C TYR A 220 -5.36 -18.07 -4.48
N MET A 221 -4.73 -19.17 -4.04
CA MET A 221 -3.58 -19.79 -4.72
C MET A 221 -4.06 -20.73 -5.81
N VAL A 222 -3.61 -20.49 -7.03
CA VAL A 222 -3.83 -21.31 -8.22
C VAL A 222 -2.53 -22.03 -8.53
N GLY A 223 -2.53 -23.36 -8.50
CA GLY A 223 -1.38 -24.12 -9.00
C GLY A 223 -1.26 -23.92 -10.50
N PHE A 224 -0.04 -23.78 -11.01
CA PHE A 224 0.24 -23.57 -12.43
C PHE A 224 1.44 -24.43 -12.81
N ASN A 225 1.21 -25.61 -13.34
CA ASN A 225 2.29 -26.49 -13.77
C ASN A 225 2.50 -26.35 -15.27
N LEU A 226 3.76 -26.20 -15.67
CA LEU A 226 4.16 -26.30 -17.07
C LEU A 226 4.55 -27.75 -17.36
N ASN A 227 3.74 -28.47 -18.13
CA ASN A 227 4.10 -29.80 -18.59
C ASN A 227 4.63 -29.73 -20.03
N ILE A 228 5.77 -30.34 -20.30
CA ILE A 228 6.39 -30.42 -21.62
C ILE A 228 6.49 -31.90 -21.95
N VAL A 229 5.77 -32.35 -22.98
CA VAL A 229 5.62 -33.77 -23.32
C VAL A 229 5.98 -34.00 -24.79
N GLY A 230 6.90 -34.92 -25.07
CA GLY A 230 7.28 -35.32 -26.43
C GLY A 230 7.93 -34.20 -27.27
N MET A 231 8.63 -33.26 -26.63
CA MET A 231 9.16 -32.05 -27.27
C MET A 231 10.66 -32.09 -27.57
N GLU A 232 11.33 -33.21 -27.31
CA GLU A 232 12.78 -33.38 -27.36
C GLU A 232 13.38 -33.15 -28.77
N LYS A 233 12.59 -33.36 -29.83
CA LYS A 233 13.00 -33.10 -31.23
C LYS A 233 12.49 -31.77 -31.79
N ILE A 234 11.66 -31.05 -31.03
CA ILE A 234 10.93 -29.85 -31.47
C ILE A 234 11.57 -28.61 -30.89
N ILE A 235 11.82 -28.62 -29.59
CA ILE A 235 12.52 -27.56 -28.87
C ILE A 235 14.01 -27.89 -28.88
N ALA A 236 14.86 -26.89 -29.06
CA ALA A 236 16.29 -27.14 -29.25
C ALA A 236 16.90 -27.78 -27.98
N SER A 237 17.72 -28.82 -28.14
CA SER A 237 18.31 -29.55 -27.01
C SER A 237 19.29 -28.72 -26.18
N ASN A 238 19.75 -27.58 -26.70
CA ASN A 238 20.59 -26.61 -25.99
C ASN A 238 19.78 -25.52 -25.26
N THR A 239 18.45 -25.53 -25.36
CA THR A 239 17.59 -24.63 -24.59
C THR A 239 17.62 -25.04 -23.12
N SER A 240 18.28 -24.23 -22.29
CA SER A 240 18.39 -24.44 -20.84
C SER A 240 17.36 -23.66 -20.04
N PHE A 241 16.69 -22.69 -20.66
CA PHE A 241 15.61 -21.92 -20.06
C PHE A 241 14.56 -21.54 -21.09
N MET A 242 13.33 -21.37 -20.62
CA MET A 242 12.25 -20.66 -21.33
C MET A 242 11.99 -19.34 -20.61
N ASN A 243 11.53 -18.33 -21.32
CA ASN A 243 11.30 -17.03 -20.72
C ASN A 243 9.79 -16.79 -20.52
N ILE A 244 9.41 -16.34 -19.33
CA ILE A 244 8.05 -15.92 -19.01
C ILE A 244 8.04 -14.40 -18.92
N ASP A 245 7.37 -13.77 -19.88
CA ASP A 245 7.11 -12.34 -19.88
C ASP A 245 5.72 -12.08 -19.31
N TRP A 246 5.67 -11.29 -18.24
CA TRP A 246 4.45 -10.93 -17.54
C TRP A 246 4.32 -9.41 -17.48
N GLN A 247 3.21 -8.87 -17.97
CA GLN A 247 2.95 -7.43 -18.03
C GLN A 247 1.55 -7.12 -17.52
N LEU A 248 1.43 -6.00 -16.82
CA LEU A 248 0.16 -5.51 -16.28
C LEU A 248 0.16 -3.99 -16.18
N ASP A 249 -0.81 -3.33 -16.83
CA ASP A 249 -1.17 -1.97 -16.45
C ASP A 249 -2.19 -2.02 -15.32
N LEU A 250 -1.77 -1.56 -14.15
CA LEU A 250 -2.62 -1.51 -12.98
C LEU A 250 -3.67 -0.42 -13.14
N LEU A 251 -4.90 -0.79 -12.80
CA LEU A 251 -6.02 0.12 -12.70
C LEU A 251 -6.27 0.50 -11.24
N GLN A 252 -6.69 1.73 -11.02
CA GLN A 252 -7.06 2.28 -9.72
C GLN A 252 -8.37 1.65 -9.24
N GLN A 253 -8.28 0.87 -8.17
CA GLN A 253 -9.41 0.17 -7.53
C GLN A 253 -9.99 0.93 -6.33
N GLU A 254 -9.21 1.88 -5.78
CA GLU A 254 -9.54 2.63 -4.57
C GLU A 254 -9.86 4.09 -4.86
N ARG A 255 -10.70 4.71 -4.03
CA ARG A 255 -11.07 6.13 -4.18
C ARG A 255 -9.87 7.07 -4.05
N SER A 256 -8.86 6.69 -3.26
CA SER A 256 -7.64 7.47 -3.05
C SER A 256 -6.39 6.70 -3.45
N ILE A 257 -5.43 7.44 -4.02
CA ILE A 257 -4.10 6.92 -4.31
C ILE A 257 -3.22 7.15 -3.07
N ASP A 258 -2.66 6.07 -2.52
CA ASP A 258 -1.74 6.15 -1.39
C ASP A 258 -0.36 6.64 -1.88
N ARG A 259 0.08 7.78 -1.36
CA ARG A 259 1.38 8.37 -1.70
C ARG A 259 2.56 7.72 -0.96
N PHE A 260 2.30 6.98 0.11
CA PHE A 260 3.32 6.46 1.03
C PHE A 260 3.46 4.93 0.99
N ASN A 261 2.52 4.22 0.36
CA ASN A 261 2.59 2.77 0.12
C ASN A 261 2.21 2.45 -1.33
N GLY A 262 2.98 3.00 -2.27
CA GLY A 262 2.70 2.91 -3.70
C GLY A 262 2.60 1.48 -4.24
N SER A 263 1.98 1.34 -5.41
CA SER A 263 2.00 0.08 -6.16
C SER A 263 3.40 -0.13 -6.76
N THR A 264 4.00 -1.28 -6.50
CA THR A 264 5.33 -1.63 -7.00
C THR A 264 5.50 -3.14 -7.18
N ILE A 265 6.65 -3.55 -7.72
CA ILE A 265 7.02 -4.96 -7.82
C ILE A 265 7.81 -5.36 -6.57
N TYR A 266 7.36 -6.41 -5.90
CA TYR A 266 8.11 -7.12 -4.85
C TYR A 266 8.66 -8.42 -5.41
N PHE A 267 9.79 -8.87 -4.91
CA PHE A 267 10.36 -10.16 -5.30
C PHE A 267 11.16 -10.77 -4.13
N LYS A 268 11.27 -12.09 -4.14
CA LYS A 268 12.05 -12.83 -3.16
C LYS A 268 13.20 -13.57 -3.84
N HIS A 269 14.42 -13.33 -3.38
CA HIS A 269 15.55 -14.18 -3.73
C HIS A 269 15.36 -15.60 -3.17
N LEU A 270 15.98 -16.60 -3.78
CA LEU A 270 15.87 -17.98 -3.30
C LEU A 270 16.41 -18.13 -1.86
N THR A 271 17.50 -17.43 -1.54
CA THR A 271 18.20 -17.52 -0.25
C THR A 271 18.11 -16.26 0.61
N ASP A 272 17.89 -15.09 0.00
CA ASP A 272 17.92 -13.80 0.70
C ASP A 272 16.51 -13.29 1.03
N ASP A 273 16.46 -12.16 1.73
CA ASP A 273 15.23 -11.49 2.11
C ASP A 273 14.45 -10.95 0.88
N VAL A 274 13.18 -10.63 1.13
CA VAL A 274 12.28 -9.98 0.17
C VAL A 274 12.75 -8.55 -0.10
N ASP A 275 12.77 -8.17 -1.37
CA ASP A 275 13.14 -6.85 -1.85
C ASP A 275 12.08 -6.30 -2.81
N TYR A 276 12.17 -5.02 -3.17
CA TYR A 276 11.15 -4.34 -3.96
C TYR A 276 11.71 -3.19 -4.80
N LEU A 277 11.02 -2.86 -5.88
CA LEU A 277 11.29 -1.67 -6.71
C LEU A 277 10.70 -0.42 -6.06
N SER A 278 11.18 0.76 -6.44
CA SER A 278 10.71 2.03 -5.87
C SER A 278 9.18 2.21 -5.94
N GLU A 279 8.59 2.55 -4.79
CA GLU A 279 7.15 2.84 -4.68
C GLU A 279 6.74 4.21 -5.25
N THR A 280 7.69 5.14 -5.43
CA THR A 280 7.40 6.55 -5.73
C THR A 280 7.86 7.03 -7.09
N LYS A 281 8.76 6.30 -7.75
CA LYS A 281 9.30 6.63 -9.07
C LYS A 281 9.32 5.41 -9.98
N ASN A 282 9.60 5.65 -11.26
CA ASN A 282 9.96 4.60 -12.20
C ASN A 282 11.26 3.95 -11.73
N ASP A 283 11.33 2.63 -11.89
CA ASP A 283 12.46 1.84 -11.43
C ASP A 283 12.61 0.57 -12.27
N GLU A 284 13.84 0.09 -12.39
CA GLU A 284 14.18 -1.08 -13.18
C GLU A 284 15.29 -1.85 -12.48
N LYS A 285 15.14 -3.18 -12.41
CA LYS A 285 16.10 -4.05 -11.73
C LYS A 285 16.27 -5.36 -12.50
N SER A 286 17.52 -5.65 -12.85
CA SER A 286 17.93 -6.94 -13.41
C SER A 286 18.60 -7.78 -12.33
N ILE A 287 17.95 -8.87 -11.97
CA ILE A 287 18.43 -9.85 -10.98
C ILE A 287 19.05 -11.02 -11.74
N LYS A 288 20.35 -11.25 -11.49
CA LYS A 288 21.12 -12.37 -12.07
C LYS A 288 21.29 -13.55 -11.11
N THR A 289 20.52 -13.54 -10.02
CA THR A 289 20.52 -14.58 -9.00
C THR A 289 19.14 -15.22 -8.95
N ARG A 290 19.08 -16.44 -8.40
CA ARG A 290 17.84 -17.21 -8.36
C ARG A 290 16.75 -16.48 -7.56
N VAL A 291 15.55 -16.43 -8.14
CA VAL A 291 14.37 -15.77 -7.58
C VAL A 291 13.30 -16.81 -7.28
N LYS A 292 12.68 -16.74 -6.11
CA LYS A 292 11.60 -17.64 -5.70
C LYS A 292 10.24 -17.20 -6.23
N TRP A 293 9.95 -15.89 -6.15
CA TRP A 293 8.71 -15.32 -6.64
C TRP A 293 8.86 -13.86 -7.03
N VAL A 294 8.01 -13.41 -7.94
CA VAL A 294 7.86 -12.02 -8.38
C VAL A 294 6.40 -11.62 -8.27
N SER A 295 6.14 -10.42 -7.75
CA SER A 295 4.80 -9.99 -7.37
C SER A 295 4.48 -8.57 -7.80
N PHE A 296 3.33 -8.41 -8.46
CA PHE A 296 2.75 -7.12 -8.80
C PHE A 296 1.80 -6.70 -7.68
N LYS A 297 2.30 -5.83 -6.80
CA LYS A 297 1.60 -5.39 -5.59
C LYS A 297 0.87 -4.08 -5.86
N GLN A 298 -0.45 -4.08 -5.62
CA GLN A 298 -1.24 -2.89 -5.37
C GLN A 298 -1.39 -2.63 -3.87
N ARG A 299 -2.11 -1.58 -3.50
CA ARG A 299 -2.35 -1.21 -2.10
C ARG A 299 -2.94 -2.36 -1.28
N PHE A 300 -4.03 -2.96 -1.74
CA PHE A 300 -4.78 -3.99 -1.01
C PHE A 300 -4.78 -5.37 -1.65
N PHE A 301 -4.30 -5.50 -2.88
CA PHE A 301 -4.31 -6.76 -3.62
C PHE A 301 -2.96 -6.96 -4.28
N THR A 302 -2.64 -8.22 -4.55
CA THR A 302 -1.41 -8.56 -5.25
C THR A 302 -1.65 -9.76 -6.14
N SER A 303 -0.95 -9.74 -7.27
CA SER A 303 -0.77 -10.90 -8.13
C SER A 303 0.67 -11.35 -7.98
N THR A 304 0.94 -12.64 -7.81
CA THR A 304 2.31 -13.16 -7.62
C THR A 304 2.52 -14.41 -8.44
N ILE A 305 3.61 -14.48 -9.21
CA ILE A 305 4.10 -15.73 -9.81
C ILE A 305 5.17 -16.35 -8.91
N ILE A 306 5.02 -17.63 -8.60
CA ILE A 306 5.83 -18.36 -7.62
C ILE A 306 6.42 -19.59 -8.30
N ALA A 307 7.74 -19.71 -8.32
CA ALA A 307 8.40 -20.91 -8.81
C ALA A 307 8.27 -22.04 -7.77
N GLY A 308 8.00 -23.27 -8.22
CA GLY A 308 8.06 -24.46 -7.36
C GLY A 308 9.48 -24.68 -6.83
N ASP A 309 10.48 -24.50 -7.69
CA ASP A 309 11.90 -24.45 -7.33
C ASP A 309 12.41 -23.01 -7.32
N TYR A 310 12.80 -22.48 -8.48
CA TYR A 310 13.30 -21.11 -8.67
C TYR A 310 13.20 -20.66 -10.13
N PHE A 311 13.23 -19.35 -10.35
CA PHE A 311 13.60 -18.71 -11.62
C PHE A 311 15.10 -18.41 -11.60
N GLU A 312 15.81 -18.60 -12.72
CA GLU A 312 17.27 -18.39 -12.77
C GLU A 312 17.63 -16.91 -12.70
N ASN A 313 16.91 -16.08 -13.47
CA ASN A 313 17.05 -14.62 -13.51
C ASN A 313 15.67 -13.94 -13.53
N ALA A 314 15.64 -12.65 -13.20
CA ALA A 314 14.45 -11.83 -13.33
C ALA A 314 14.79 -10.39 -13.75
N ASN A 315 14.19 -9.90 -14.83
CA ASN A 315 14.22 -8.49 -15.20
C ASN A 315 12.87 -7.86 -14.87
N MET A 316 12.85 -6.83 -14.03
CA MET A 316 11.62 -6.21 -13.55
C MET A 316 11.66 -4.71 -13.78
N ARG A 317 10.54 -4.13 -14.19
CA ARG A 317 10.42 -2.70 -14.42
C ARG A 317 9.06 -2.19 -13.98
N THR A 318 9.06 -1.01 -13.37
CA THR A 318 7.86 -0.22 -13.14
C THR A 318 7.98 1.13 -13.82
N PHE A 319 6.93 1.54 -14.53
CA PHE A 319 6.94 2.79 -15.25
C PHE A 319 5.55 3.39 -15.39
N ASP A 320 5.50 4.72 -15.46
CA ASP A 320 4.30 5.45 -15.83
C ASP A 320 4.26 5.62 -17.36
N LYS A 321 3.18 5.14 -18.00
CA LYS A 321 2.85 5.49 -19.38
C LYS A 321 2.44 6.97 -19.41
N GLU A 322 2.87 7.68 -20.45
CA GLU A 322 2.30 9.01 -20.73
C GLU A 322 0.78 8.87 -20.80
N ARG A 323 0.04 9.70 -20.06
CA ARG A 323 -1.40 9.62 -19.74
C ARG A 323 -2.35 9.50 -20.94
N GLN A 324 -2.27 8.42 -21.71
CA GLN A 324 -3.11 8.16 -22.87
C GLN A 324 -3.60 6.71 -22.77
N GLY A 325 -4.88 6.53 -22.45
CA GLY A 325 -5.52 5.23 -22.56
C GLY A 325 -6.72 5.04 -21.64
N HIS A 326 -6.54 5.11 -20.31
CA HIS A 326 -7.58 4.70 -19.37
C HIS A 326 -7.74 5.66 -18.18
N PRO A 327 -8.97 6.12 -17.83
CA PRO A 327 -9.21 7.10 -16.77
C PRO A 327 -8.83 6.61 -15.36
N ARG A 328 -8.69 5.29 -15.19
CA ARG A 328 -8.23 4.65 -13.94
C ARG A 328 -6.79 4.15 -14.01
N TYR A 329 -6.02 4.47 -15.04
CA TYR A 329 -4.63 4.01 -15.10
C TYR A 329 -3.84 4.46 -13.87
N LEU A 330 -3.09 3.54 -13.25
CA LEU A 330 -2.29 3.79 -12.06
C LEU A 330 -0.79 3.70 -12.33
N LYS A 331 -0.31 2.52 -12.77
CA LYS A 331 1.12 2.25 -13.02
C LYS A 331 1.27 1.01 -13.90
N SER A 332 2.30 0.95 -14.75
CA SER A 332 2.63 -0.24 -15.56
C SER A 332 3.73 -1.04 -14.87
N MET A 333 3.60 -2.36 -14.91
CA MET A 333 4.55 -3.32 -14.35
C MET A 333 4.89 -4.37 -15.40
N SER A 334 6.17 -4.71 -15.50
CA SER A 334 6.63 -5.82 -16.32
C SER A 334 7.68 -6.63 -15.58
N ALA A 335 7.62 -7.95 -15.71
CA ALA A 335 8.60 -8.89 -15.23
C ALA A 335 8.89 -9.92 -16.32
N SER A 336 10.16 -10.21 -16.56
CA SER A 336 10.63 -11.25 -17.45
C SER A 336 11.49 -12.20 -16.63
N VAL A 337 11.06 -13.45 -16.47
CA VAL A 337 11.75 -14.45 -15.63
C VAL A 337 12.20 -15.65 -16.46
N ASP A 338 13.41 -16.13 -16.19
CA ASP A 338 13.97 -17.30 -16.88
C ASP A 338 13.61 -18.56 -16.10
N LEU A 339 12.80 -19.43 -16.71
CA LEU A 339 12.40 -20.71 -16.17
C LEU A 339 13.37 -21.81 -16.63
N PRO A 340 14.11 -22.47 -15.73
CA PRO A 340 15.00 -23.56 -16.09
C PRO A 340 14.23 -24.75 -16.69
N VAL A 341 14.73 -25.30 -17.79
CA VAL A 341 14.15 -26.49 -18.44
C VAL A 341 15.25 -27.51 -18.78
N ASN A 342 14.88 -28.80 -18.80
CA ASN A 342 15.74 -29.87 -19.29
C ASN A 342 14.96 -30.77 -20.26
N LEU A 343 15.11 -30.47 -21.56
CA LEU A 343 14.29 -30.99 -22.65
C LEU A 343 14.71 -32.38 -23.15
N GLY A 344 15.54 -33.10 -22.39
CA GLY A 344 15.92 -34.49 -22.69
C GLY A 344 14.87 -35.53 -22.28
N VAL A 345 13.89 -35.13 -21.48
CA VAL A 345 12.78 -35.98 -20.99
C VAL A 345 11.51 -35.14 -20.85
N ASP A 346 10.36 -35.81 -20.76
CA ASP A 346 9.11 -35.15 -20.35
C ASP A 346 9.30 -34.46 -19.01
N GLN A 347 8.86 -33.20 -18.93
CA GLN A 347 9.07 -32.35 -17.75
C GLN A 347 7.75 -31.88 -17.20
N LYS A 348 7.65 -31.88 -15.87
CA LYS A 348 6.61 -31.16 -15.12
C LYS A 348 7.28 -30.13 -14.23
N ILE A 349 7.10 -28.87 -14.55
CA ILE A 349 7.73 -27.75 -13.82
C ILE A 349 6.64 -27.08 -12.98
N PRO A 350 6.65 -27.29 -11.64
CA PRO A 350 5.61 -26.74 -10.79
C PRO A 350 5.81 -25.24 -10.57
N MET A 351 4.75 -24.47 -10.73
CA MET A 351 4.66 -23.06 -10.33
C MET A 351 3.29 -22.80 -9.70
N SER A 352 3.07 -21.58 -9.23
CA SER A 352 1.77 -21.16 -8.72
C SER A 352 1.57 -19.67 -8.95
N PHE A 353 0.32 -19.29 -9.14
CA PHE A 353 -0.11 -17.91 -9.06
C PHE A 353 -0.86 -17.66 -7.75
N TYR A 354 -0.53 -16.57 -7.07
CA TYR A 354 -1.41 -16.01 -6.04
C TYR A 354 -2.16 -14.82 -6.62
N PHE A 355 -3.50 -14.86 -6.52
CA PHE A 355 -4.37 -13.77 -6.95
C PHE A 355 -5.30 -13.40 -5.81
N GLY A 356 -4.97 -12.37 -5.02
CA GLY A 356 -5.76 -12.15 -3.82
C GLY A 356 -5.42 -10.91 -3.00
N PRO A 357 -6.07 -10.79 -1.83
CA PRO A 357 -5.87 -9.67 -0.92
C PRO A 357 -4.50 -9.70 -0.24
N ASN A 358 -4.04 -8.52 0.16
CA ASN A 358 -2.84 -8.33 1.00
C ASN A 358 -3.20 -8.58 2.47
N SER A 359 -3.73 -9.76 2.79
CA SER A 359 -3.99 -10.17 4.17
C SER A 359 -2.77 -10.85 4.78
N PHE A 360 -2.31 -10.34 5.93
CA PHE A 360 -1.14 -10.91 6.61
C PHE A 360 -1.34 -12.38 6.99
N LYS A 361 -2.55 -12.74 7.46
CA LYS A 361 -2.87 -14.11 7.87
C LYS A 361 -2.79 -15.07 6.68
N GLU A 362 -3.41 -14.70 5.56
CA GLU A 362 -3.44 -15.52 4.35
C GLU A 362 -2.05 -15.67 3.74
N LEU A 363 -1.33 -14.56 3.55
CA LEU A 363 -0.01 -14.58 2.92
C LEU A 363 1.02 -15.37 3.75
N ARG A 364 0.98 -15.23 5.08
CA ARG A 364 1.89 -15.94 5.99
C ARG A 364 1.64 -17.45 6.01
N ALA A 365 0.39 -17.89 5.79
CA ALA A 365 0.04 -19.31 5.81
C ALA A 365 0.79 -20.14 4.73
N TYR A 366 1.25 -19.50 3.66
CA TYR A 366 2.00 -20.16 2.59
C TYR A 366 3.48 -20.41 2.94
N ASN A 367 4.02 -19.84 4.02
CA ASN A 367 5.40 -20.03 4.50
C ASN A 367 6.51 -19.76 3.46
N ILE A 368 6.29 -18.78 2.58
CA ILE A 368 7.25 -18.35 1.56
C ILE A 368 7.55 -16.85 1.62
N ASP A 369 7.29 -16.22 2.77
CA ASP A 369 7.49 -14.80 3.08
C ASP A 369 6.67 -13.82 2.21
N LEU A 370 5.52 -14.25 1.68
CA LEU A 370 4.65 -13.36 0.91
C LEU A 370 4.11 -12.19 1.76
N GLU A 371 3.98 -12.37 3.07
CA GLU A 371 3.50 -11.34 3.99
C GLU A 371 4.46 -10.14 4.11
N ARG A 372 5.72 -10.30 3.68
CA ARG A 372 6.72 -9.21 3.65
C ARG A 372 6.35 -8.09 2.69
N GLN A 373 5.47 -8.36 1.73
CA GLN A 373 4.94 -7.39 0.77
C GLN A 373 4.00 -6.37 1.41
N ILE A 374 3.45 -6.69 2.60
CA ILE A 374 2.63 -5.77 3.37
C ILE A 374 3.57 -4.78 4.08
N PRO A 375 3.39 -3.46 3.94
CA PRO A 375 4.31 -2.45 4.48
C PRO A 375 4.12 -2.28 6.00
N LEU A 376 4.36 -3.32 6.80
CA LEU A 376 4.20 -3.30 8.25
C LEU A 376 5.33 -2.57 9.00
N GLY A 377 6.31 -2.01 8.28
CA GLY A 377 7.44 -1.29 8.85
C GLY A 377 8.68 -2.17 9.10
N TRP A 378 8.96 -3.12 8.22
CA TRP A 378 10.07 -4.09 8.33
C TRP A 378 11.45 -3.47 8.58
N GLY A 379 11.71 -2.25 8.10
CA GLY A 379 12.99 -1.55 8.31
C GLY A 379 13.30 -1.15 9.76
N PHE A 380 12.31 -1.18 10.67
CA PHE A 380 12.55 -0.97 12.10
C PHE A 380 11.81 -2.04 12.89
N PHE A 381 12.56 -2.94 13.55
CA PHE A 381 12.02 -4.15 14.17
C PHE A 381 10.84 -3.88 15.13
N LEU A 382 10.84 -2.75 15.84
CA LEU A 382 9.74 -2.38 16.75
C LEU A 382 8.42 -2.09 15.99
N LEU A 383 8.44 -1.53 14.78
CA LEU A 383 7.21 -1.23 14.03
C LEU A 383 6.52 -2.52 13.60
N ALA A 384 7.30 -3.40 12.96
CA ALA A 384 6.82 -4.70 12.52
C ALA A 384 6.33 -5.52 13.72
N TRP A 385 7.07 -5.49 14.84
CA TRP A 385 6.67 -6.19 16.07
C TRP A 385 5.33 -5.68 16.61
N ILE A 386 5.12 -4.37 16.69
CA ILE A 386 3.84 -3.79 17.14
C ILE A 386 2.70 -4.24 16.22
N ASN A 387 2.89 -4.17 14.90
CA ASN A 387 1.83 -4.54 13.96
C ASN A 387 1.52 -6.05 14.00
N ILE A 388 2.53 -6.91 14.03
CA ILE A 388 2.38 -8.38 13.96
C ILE A 388 1.85 -8.97 15.27
N TYR A 389 2.33 -8.50 16.42
CA TYR A 389 2.02 -9.13 17.71
C TYR A 389 0.93 -8.42 18.50
N LEU A 390 0.61 -7.17 18.17
CA LEU A 390 -0.42 -6.41 18.88
C LEU A 390 -1.58 -6.04 17.97
N VAL A 391 -1.33 -5.38 16.84
CA VAL A 391 -2.41 -4.77 16.04
C VAL A 391 -3.20 -5.81 15.26
N ILE A 392 -2.53 -6.62 14.45
CA ILE A 392 -3.16 -7.64 13.61
C ILE A 392 -3.93 -8.68 14.46
N PRO A 393 -3.40 -9.21 15.57
CA PRO A 393 -4.14 -10.14 16.41
C PRO A 393 -5.41 -9.52 17.01
N ILE A 394 -5.35 -8.26 17.47
CA ILE A 394 -6.53 -7.56 17.98
C ILE A 394 -7.59 -7.40 16.89
N PHE A 395 -7.17 -6.99 15.69
CA PHE A 395 -8.08 -6.84 14.55
C PHE A 395 -8.71 -8.16 14.14
N ASN A 396 -7.94 -9.24 14.09
CA ASN A 396 -8.44 -10.57 13.73
C ASN A 396 -9.40 -11.12 14.79
N VAL A 397 -9.10 -10.97 16.08
CA VAL A 397 -9.94 -11.49 17.17
C VAL A 397 -11.22 -10.68 17.30
N LEU A 398 -11.14 -9.35 17.31
CA LEU A 398 -12.35 -8.52 17.45
C LEU A 398 -13.18 -8.53 16.15
N GLY A 399 -12.52 -8.59 15.00
CA GLY A 399 -13.16 -8.73 13.70
C GLY A 399 -13.88 -10.08 13.54
N SER A 400 -13.35 -11.19 14.09
CA SER A 400 -14.03 -12.49 14.02
C SER A 400 -15.32 -12.55 14.85
N TYR A 401 -15.47 -11.69 15.86
CA TYR A 401 -16.74 -11.49 16.58
C TYR A 401 -17.74 -10.57 15.83
N GLY A 402 -17.40 -10.11 14.62
CA GLY A 402 -18.27 -9.25 13.82
C GLY A 402 -18.34 -7.80 14.31
N TRP A 403 -17.39 -7.34 15.13
CA TRP A 403 -17.40 -5.97 15.63
C TRP A 403 -17.15 -4.96 14.51
N ASN A 404 -17.82 -3.80 14.60
CA ASN A 404 -17.53 -2.72 13.68
C ASN A 404 -16.08 -2.25 13.84
N TYR A 405 -15.36 -2.09 12.73
CA TYR A 405 -13.93 -1.75 12.74
C TYR A 405 -13.61 -0.40 13.40
N GLY A 406 -14.53 0.57 13.43
CA GLY A 406 -14.36 1.78 14.25
C GLY A 406 -14.29 1.47 15.75
N ILE A 407 -15.10 0.53 16.23
CA ILE A 407 -15.05 0.06 17.63
C ILE A 407 -13.77 -0.73 17.88
N VAL A 408 -13.32 -1.54 16.92
CA VAL A 408 -12.03 -2.25 17.00
C VAL A 408 -10.88 -1.24 17.18
N ILE A 409 -10.88 -0.14 16.43
CA ILE A 409 -9.89 0.94 16.58
C ILE A 409 -9.96 1.58 17.96
N LEU A 410 -11.16 1.85 18.49
CA LEU A 410 -11.35 2.38 19.84
C LEU A 410 -10.73 1.46 20.90
N VAL A 411 -11.02 0.16 20.82
CA VAL A 411 -10.54 -0.84 21.77
C VAL A 411 -9.03 -0.99 21.67
N LEU A 412 -8.47 -1.04 20.45
CA LEU A 412 -7.02 -1.02 20.23
C LEU A 412 -6.39 0.21 20.92
N THR A 413 -6.99 1.39 20.74
CA THR A 413 -6.47 2.64 21.32
C THR A 413 -6.50 2.59 22.84
N LEU A 414 -7.57 2.07 23.44
CA LEU A 414 -7.69 1.90 24.90
C LEU A 414 -6.62 0.94 25.44
N ILE A 415 -6.40 -0.19 24.77
CA ILE A 415 -5.38 -1.19 25.15
C ILE A 415 -3.99 -0.56 25.11
N LEU A 416 -3.65 0.14 24.02
CA LEU A 416 -2.36 0.83 23.90
C LEU A 416 -2.19 1.88 25.01
N LYS A 417 -3.21 2.69 25.27
CA LYS A 417 -3.18 3.71 26.33
C LYS A 417 -3.13 3.10 27.74
N PHE A 418 -3.70 1.92 27.93
CA PHE A 418 -3.62 1.18 29.19
C PHE A 418 -2.19 0.71 29.47
N PHE A 419 -1.51 0.09 28.50
CA PHE A 419 -0.11 -0.33 28.66
C PHE A 419 0.84 0.86 28.85
N LEU A 420 0.54 2.01 28.22
CA LEU A 420 1.32 3.23 28.37
C LEU A 420 0.95 4.04 29.63
N PHE A 421 -0.15 3.71 30.32
CA PHE A 421 -0.65 4.43 31.49
C PHE A 421 0.41 4.66 32.60
N PRO A 422 1.18 3.65 33.05
CA PRO A 422 2.18 3.87 34.10
C PRO A 422 3.28 4.85 33.68
N ILE A 423 3.64 4.84 32.39
CA ILE A 423 4.64 5.74 31.83
C ILE A 423 4.06 7.14 31.70
N ALA A 424 2.83 7.26 31.21
CA ALA A 424 2.09 8.52 31.13
C ALA A 424 1.95 9.17 32.51
N TYR A 425 1.63 8.39 33.55
CA TYR A 425 1.55 8.87 34.93
C TYR A 425 2.90 9.41 35.44
N LYS A 426 4.00 8.69 35.20
CA LYS A 426 5.36 9.14 35.57
C LYS A 426 5.75 10.44 34.86
N THR A 427 5.43 10.57 33.57
CA THR A 427 5.69 11.83 32.87
C THR A 427 4.81 12.95 33.40
N TYR A 428 3.52 12.71 33.62
CA TYR A 428 2.63 13.71 34.20
C TYR A 428 3.15 14.19 35.56
N GLN A 429 3.59 13.27 36.43
CA GLN A 429 4.20 13.62 37.72
C GLN A 429 5.46 14.48 37.56
N SER A 430 6.30 14.20 36.56
CA SER A 430 7.48 15.04 36.30
C SER A 430 7.08 16.44 35.82
N SER A 431 6.10 16.56 34.93
CA SER A 431 5.56 17.85 34.48
C SER A 431 4.92 18.63 35.63
N ALA A 432 4.22 17.96 36.55
CA ALA A 432 3.67 18.59 37.76
C ALA A 432 4.77 19.18 38.65
N LYS A 433 5.91 18.48 38.83
CA LYS A 433 7.08 19.03 39.54
C LYS A 433 7.61 20.30 38.87
N MET A 434 7.69 20.31 37.54
CA MET A 434 8.16 21.49 36.80
C MET A 434 7.20 22.66 36.95
N ARG A 435 5.88 22.42 36.93
CA ARG A 435 4.86 23.44 37.18
C ARG A 435 5.01 24.08 38.57
N VAL A 436 5.22 23.27 39.61
CA VAL A 436 5.43 23.76 40.98
C VAL A 436 6.69 24.63 41.09
N LEU A 437 7.74 24.33 40.32
CA LEU A 437 8.99 25.12 40.29
C LEU A 437 8.92 26.36 39.39
N LYS A 438 7.83 26.55 38.64
CA LYS A 438 7.69 27.66 37.69
C LYS A 438 7.96 29.04 38.30
N PRO A 439 7.48 29.40 39.50
CA PRO A 439 7.75 30.72 40.09
C PRO A 439 9.26 30.99 40.26
N GLU A 440 10.01 29.99 40.74
CA GLU A 440 11.46 30.09 40.92
C GLU A 440 12.22 30.14 39.59
N VAL A 441 11.69 29.46 38.55
CA VAL A 441 12.23 29.55 37.19
C VAL A 441 11.98 30.93 36.59
N ASP A 442 10.83 31.53 36.87
CA ASP A 442 10.48 32.89 36.42
C ASP A 442 11.36 33.94 37.14
N GLU A 443 11.68 33.75 38.43
CA GLU A 443 12.66 34.56 39.16
C GLU A 443 14.08 34.47 38.56
N ILE A 444 14.55 33.25 38.27
CA ILE A 444 15.84 33.05 37.58
C ILE A 444 15.81 33.72 36.20
N THR A 445 14.69 33.63 35.50
CA THR A 445 14.51 34.26 34.19
C THR A 445 14.55 35.79 34.28
N ALA A 446 13.95 36.39 35.30
CA ALA A 446 14.01 37.83 35.55
C ALA A 446 15.43 38.29 35.93
N LYS A 447 16.21 37.44 36.60
CA LYS A 447 17.62 37.72 36.96
C LYS A 447 18.58 37.71 35.76
N TYR A 448 18.26 36.94 34.71
CA TYR A 448 19.08 36.82 33.49
C TYR A 448 18.26 37.19 32.24
N PRO A 449 17.92 38.48 32.02
CA PRO A 449 17.06 38.91 30.91
C PRO A 449 17.81 39.03 29.57
N LYS A 450 19.16 39.17 29.59
CA LYS A 450 19.98 39.37 28.39
C LYS A 450 20.24 38.05 27.65
N SER A 451 20.21 38.09 26.31
CA SER A 451 20.50 36.93 25.44
C SER A 451 21.92 36.38 25.64
N GLU A 452 22.89 37.23 25.98
CA GLU A 452 24.28 36.84 26.28
C GLU A 452 24.40 35.93 27.52
N ASP A 453 23.47 36.05 28.48
CA ASP A 453 23.43 35.22 29.68
C ASP A 453 22.55 33.97 29.51
N ALA A 454 22.10 33.66 28.29
CA ALA A 454 21.22 32.52 28.02
C ALA A 454 21.81 31.18 28.54
N MET A 455 23.12 30.98 28.39
CA MET A 455 23.79 29.77 28.89
C MET A 455 23.78 29.72 30.42
N LYS A 456 24.09 30.83 31.09
CA LYS A 456 24.06 30.92 32.57
C LYS A 456 22.64 30.72 33.11
N LYS A 457 21.64 31.31 32.45
CA LYS A 457 20.22 31.11 32.74
C LYS A 457 19.83 29.64 32.63
N GLN A 458 20.19 28.98 31.53
CA GLN A 458 19.91 27.56 31.33
C GLN A 458 20.58 26.68 32.39
N GLN A 459 21.84 27.00 32.74
CA GLN A 459 22.58 26.28 33.80
C GLN A 459 21.93 26.48 35.18
N ALA A 460 21.50 27.70 35.51
CA ALA A 460 20.81 28.00 36.76
C ALA A 460 19.47 27.24 36.88
N ILE A 461 18.65 27.26 35.82
CA ILE A 461 17.38 26.52 35.74
C ILE A 461 17.64 25.01 35.88
N MET A 462 18.64 24.47 35.18
CA MET A 462 18.98 23.05 35.26
C MET A 462 19.47 22.66 36.66
N SER A 463 20.25 23.52 37.32
CA SER A 463 20.70 23.32 38.70
C SER A 463 19.54 23.30 39.69
N LEU A 464 18.54 24.16 39.49
CA LEU A 464 17.31 24.20 40.29
C LEU A 464 16.54 22.89 40.14
N TYR A 465 16.30 22.45 38.90
CA TYR A 465 15.63 21.17 38.64
C TYR A 465 16.37 19.98 39.26
N LYS A 466 17.71 19.95 39.15
CA LYS A 466 18.53 18.90 39.77
C LYS A 466 18.40 18.88 41.29
N ARG A 467 18.45 20.06 41.95
CA ARG A 467 18.30 20.18 43.41
C ARG A 467 16.90 19.80 43.89
N ALA A 468 15.87 20.16 43.12
CA ALA A 468 14.48 19.84 43.44
C ALA A 468 14.08 18.39 43.11
N GLY A 469 14.91 17.64 42.38
CA GLY A 469 14.61 16.28 41.94
C GLY A 469 13.56 16.22 40.82
N ALA A 470 13.54 17.25 39.97
CA ALA A 470 12.75 17.33 38.75
C ALA A 470 13.65 17.02 37.53
N ASN A 471 13.13 16.27 36.55
CA ASN A 471 13.85 15.97 35.32
C ASN A 471 13.16 16.64 34.12
N PRO A 472 13.78 17.64 33.49
CA PRO A 472 13.20 18.33 32.35
C PRO A 472 13.00 17.42 31.12
N MET A 473 13.84 16.39 30.96
CA MET A 473 13.75 15.46 29.83
C MET A 473 12.60 14.46 29.97
N SER A 474 12.00 14.32 31.16
CA SER A 474 10.86 13.40 31.34
C SER A 474 9.60 13.85 30.61
N GLY A 475 9.51 15.13 30.20
CA GLY A 475 8.39 15.67 29.44
C GLY A 475 8.32 15.18 27.98
N CYS A 476 9.46 14.85 27.34
CA CYS A 476 9.49 14.34 25.97
C CYS A 476 9.47 12.80 25.88
N VAL A 477 9.63 12.10 27.00
CA VAL A 477 9.61 10.62 27.06
C VAL A 477 8.32 10.01 26.47
N PRO A 478 7.11 10.52 26.74
CA PRO A 478 5.90 9.97 26.14
C PRO A 478 5.90 10.14 24.63
N MET A 479 6.41 11.27 24.12
CA MET A 479 6.50 11.51 22.69
C MET A 479 7.45 10.50 22.05
N LEU A 480 8.65 10.31 22.61
CA LEU A 480 9.63 9.36 22.09
C LEU A 480 9.10 7.92 22.05
N LEU A 481 8.39 7.49 23.10
CA LEU A 481 7.80 6.15 23.16
C LEU A 481 6.56 6.00 22.28
N GLN A 482 5.80 7.08 22.09
CA GLN A 482 4.63 7.10 21.21
C GLN A 482 5.03 7.07 19.74
N MET A 483 6.18 7.65 19.36
CA MET A 483 6.61 7.76 17.95
C MET A 483 6.66 6.39 17.22
N PRO A 484 7.24 5.31 17.76
CA PRO A 484 7.17 4.00 17.11
C PRO A 484 5.75 3.48 16.91
N ILE A 485 4.87 3.63 17.91
CA ILE A 485 3.46 3.22 17.81
C ILE A 485 2.76 4.05 16.72
N LEU A 486 3.05 5.35 16.68
CA LEU A 486 2.52 6.27 15.70
C LEU A 486 2.87 5.88 14.27
N ILE A 487 4.15 5.59 14.03
CA ILE A 487 4.66 5.20 12.72
C ILE A 487 4.10 3.82 12.34
N ALA A 488 3.97 2.90 13.30
CA ALA A 488 3.35 1.61 13.06
C ALA A 488 1.90 1.77 12.59
N MET A 489 1.13 2.64 13.24
CA MET A 489 -0.27 2.92 12.87
C MET A 489 -0.34 3.63 11.51
N PHE A 490 0.53 4.62 11.29
CA PHE A 490 0.61 5.35 10.02
C PHE A 490 0.82 4.40 8.83
N ARG A 491 1.60 3.33 9.01
CA ARG A 491 1.81 2.31 7.98
C ARG A 491 0.70 1.26 7.88
N PHE A 492 0.14 0.86 9.01
CA PHE A 492 -0.86 -0.20 9.08
C PHE A 492 -2.23 0.23 8.54
N PHE A 493 -2.77 1.35 9.02
CA PHE A 493 -4.13 1.79 8.68
C PHE A 493 -4.41 1.90 7.18
N PRO A 494 -3.51 2.50 6.37
CA PRO A 494 -3.73 2.62 4.93
C PRO A 494 -3.54 1.30 4.17
N SER A 495 -2.83 0.33 4.71
CA SER A 495 -2.49 -0.93 4.02
C SER A 495 -3.31 -2.14 4.48
N SER A 496 -4.08 -2.00 5.57
CA SER A 496 -4.94 -3.06 6.11
C SER A 496 -6.16 -3.30 5.23
N ILE A 497 -6.21 -4.48 4.60
CA ILE A 497 -7.36 -4.96 3.83
C ILE A 497 -8.63 -5.07 4.71
N GLU A 498 -8.47 -5.34 6.00
CA GLU A 498 -9.56 -5.50 6.95
C GLU A 498 -10.38 -4.22 7.12
N LEU A 499 -9.75 -3.06 6.95
CA LEU A 499 -10.38 -1.73 7.02
C LEU A 499 -11.00 -1.25 5.71
N ARG A 500 -10.66 -1.91 4.59
CA ARG A 500 -11.11 -1.52 3.27
C ARG A 500 -12.64 -1.55 3.21
N GLN A 501 -13.23 -0.44 2.78
CA GLN A 501 -14.68 -0.26 2.65
C GLN A 501 -15.48 -0.52 3.94
N LYS A 502 -14.85 -0.39 5.10
CA LYS A 502 -15.55 -0.46 6.39
C LYS A 502 -16.01 0.92 6.80
N SER A 503 -17.32 1.11 6.91
CA SER A 503 -17.92 2.38 7.32
C SER A 503 -17.95 2.53 8.84
N PHE A 504 -17.77 3.76 9.32
CA PHE A 504 -17.97 4.12 10.72
C PHE A 504 -18.34 5.60 10.88
N LEU A 505 -19.40 5.88 11.63
CA LEU A 505 -19.98 7.21 11.78
C LEU A 505 -20.28 7.83 10.40
N TRP A 506 -19.65 8.96 10.05
CA TRP A 506 -19.79 9.62 8.75
C TRP A 506 -18.77 9.14 7.70
N ALA A 507 -17.75 8.38 8.08
CA ALA A 507 -16.78 7.84 7.14
C ALA A 507 -17.36 6.61 6.45
N THR A 508 -17.42 6.63 5.13
CA THR A 508 -17.88 5.50 4.31
C THR A 508 -16.82 4.40 4.21
N ASP A 509 -15.54 4.75 4.39
CA ASP A 509 -14.42 3.82 4.28
C ASP A 509 -13.27 4.28 5.20
N LEU A 510 -12.95 3.47 6.21
CA LEU A 510 -11.88 3.72 7.17
C LEU A 510 -10.47 3.65 6.55
N SER A 511 -10.32 2.99 5.41
CA SER A 511 -9.05 2.87 4.69
C SER A 511 -8.80 4.04 3.72
N SER A 512 -9.85 4.76 3.32
CA SER A 512 -9.79 5.97 2.49
C SER A 512 -10.03 7.23 3.35
N TYR A 513 -9.87 8.41 2.75
CA TYR A 513 -10.27 9.67 3.38
C TYR A 513 -11.79 9.73 3.61
N ASP A 514 -12.20 10.48 4.64
CA ASP A 514 -13.59 10.85 4.85
C ASP A 514 -13.90 12.19 4.18
N SER A 515 -15.13 12.40 3.72
CA SER A 515 -15.54 13.69 3.15
C SER A 515 -16.95 14.02 3.59
N ILE A 516 -17.09 15.11 4.35
CA ILE A 516 -18.39 15.68 4.70
C ILE A 516 -18.80 16.80 3.73
N PHE A 517 -17.83 17.38 3.02
CA PHE A 517 -18.04 18.48 2.10
C PHE A 517 -16.98 18.44 1.00
N ASN A 518 -17.43 18.46 -0.26
CA ASN A 518 -16.54 18.54 -1.42
C ASN A 518 -16.45 20.00 -1.87
N LEU A 519 -15.23 20.47 -2.10
CA LEU A 519 -14.94 21.81 -2.59
C LEU A 519 -15.05 21.84 -4.13
N PRO A 520 -15.59 22.91 -4.73
CA PRO A 520 -15.64 23.04 -6.19
C PRO A 520 -14.25 23.35 -6.82
N PHE A 521 -13.22 23.51 -6.00
CA PHE A 521 -11.84 23.76 -6.39
C PHE A 521 -10.88 22.93 -5.53
N GLU A 522 -9.66 22.71 -6.02
CA GLU A 522 -8.60 22.05 -5.26
C GLU A 522 -7.73 23.09 -4.56
N ILE A 523 -7.59 22.97 -3.24
CA ILE A 523 -6.66 23.80 -2.46
C ILE A 523 -5.29 23.11 -2.49
N PRO A 524 -4.21 23.78 -2.96
CA PRO A 524 -2.87 23.23 -2.90
C PRO A 524 -2.53 22.75 -1.48
N PHE A 525 -1.92 21.57 -1.36
CA PHE A 525 -1.54 20.93 -0.09
C PHE A 525 -2.70 20.43 0.80
N TYR A 526 -3.96 20.82 0.57
CA TYR A 526 -5.11 20.35 1.35
C TYR A 526 -6.01 19.38 0.56
N GLY A 527 -6.24 19.64 -0.72
CA GLY A 527 -7.10 18.85 -1.60
C GLY A 527 -8.45 19.52 -1.88
N SER A 528 -9.38 18.74 -2.45
CA SER A 528 -10.68 19.19 -2.95
C SER A 528 -11.86 18.81 -2.05
N HIS A 529 -11.62 18.43 -0.80
CA HIS A 529 -12.67 18.03 0.13
C HIS A 529 -12.28 18.32 1.58
N VAL A 530 -13.24 18.18 2.50
CA VAL A 530 -13.06 18.38 3.94
C VAL A 530 -13.27 17.07 4.69
N SER A 531 -12.20 16.52 5.25
CA SER A 531 -12.22 15.38 6.17
C SER A 531 -12.55 15.84 7.59
N LEU A 532 -13.67 15.38 8.15
CA LEU A 532 -14.09 15.74 9.50
C LEU A 532 -13.25 15.03 10.57
N PHE A 533 -12.88 13.77 10.38
CA PHE A 533 -11.98 13.10 11.33
C PHE A 533 -10.63 13.82 11.41
N THR A 534 -10.10 14.25 10.27
CA THR A 534 -8.83 14.99 10.23
C THR A 534 -8.97 16.37 10.88
N LEU A 535 -10.07 17.10 10.65
CA LEU A 535 -10.34 18.36 11.37
C LEU A 535 -10.40 18.16 12.88
N LEU A 536 -11.16 17.18 13.37
CA LEU A 536 -11.28 16.89 14.79
C LEU A 536 -9.93 16.45 15.40
N MET A 537 -9.16 15.67 14.65
CA MET A 537 -7.81 15.28 15.01
C MET A 537 -6.88 16.50 15.14
N THR A 538 -6.93 17.44 14.20
CA THR A 538 -6.16 18.69 14.27
C THR A 538 -6.59 19.55 15.46
N VAL A 539 -7.90 19.76 15.67
CA VAL A 539 -8.42 20.54 16.81
C VAL A 539 -8.00 19.91 18.14
N SER A 540 -8.16 18.59 18.29
CA SER A 540 -7.72 17.89 19.50
C SER A 540 -6.21 17.97 19.70
N THR A 541 -5.40 17.91 18.63
CA THR A 541 -3.95 18.03 18.73
C THR A 541 -3.50 19.44 19.10
N ILE A 542 -4.18 20.48 18.59
CA ILE A 542 -3.95 21.87 18.99
C ILE A 542 -4.29 22.07 20.46
N MET A 543 -5.43 21.53 20.93
CA MET A 543 -5.83 21.56 22.33
C MET A 543 -4.84 20.81 23.22
N TYR A 544 -4.38 19.63 22.80
CA TYR A 544 -3.33 18.87 23.48
C TYR A 544 -2.03 19.66 23.57
N THR A 545 -1.61 20.27 22.47
CA THR A 545 -0.43 21.14 22.42
C THR A 545 -0.56 22.32 23.38
N HIS A 546 -1.74 22.94 23.43
CA HIS A 546 -2.03 24.03 24.34
C HIS A 546 -1.93 23.61 25.80
N LEU A 547 -2.62 22.53 26.17
CA LEU A 547 -2.58 21.98 27.52
C LEU A 547 -1.16 21.60 27.92
N ASN A 548 -0.46 20.84 27.08
CA ASN A 548 0.90 20.40 27.36
C ASN A 548 1.87 21.60 27.53
N ASN A 549 1.72 22.66 26.73
CA ASN A 549 2.48 23.90 26.89
C ASN A 549 2.21 24.62 28.21
N GLN A 550 0.97 24.60 28.71
CA GLN A 550 0.67 25.12 30.06
C GLN A 550 1.32 24.25 31.14
N MET A 551 1.38 22.93 30.93
CA MET A 551 1.98 22.00 31.90
C MET A 551 3.51 22.09 31.97
N MET A 552 4.18 22.28 30.85
CA MET A 552 5.64 22.20 30.73
C MET A 552 6.41 23.48 31.14
N GLY A 553 5.75 24.49 31.70
CA GLY A 553 6.36 25.64 32.40
C GLY A 553 7.65 26.23 31.80
N SER A 554 7.55 27.34 31.08
CA SER A 554 8.62 28.22 30.55
C SER A 554 9.78 27.59 29.73
N GLN A 555 10.01 26.28 29.78
CA GLN A 555 11.13 25.62 29.11
C GLN A 555 10.95 25.52 27.59
N SER A 556 9.71 25.34 27.11
CA SER A 556 9.39 25.40 25.67
C SER A 556 9.49 26.81 25.08
N THR A 557 9.79 27.82 25.91
CA THR A 557 9.89 29.23 25.52
C THR A 557 11.34 29.72 25.41
N GLN A 558 12.34 28.85 25.67
CA GLN A 558 13.74 29.27 25.68
C GLN A 558 14.31 29.56 24.28
N LEU A 559 13.68 29.03 23.23
CA LEU A 559 14.00 29.35 21.84
C LEU A 559 12.87 30.21 21.23
N PRO A 560 13.16 31.42 20.73
CA PRO A 560 12.21 32.20 19.94
C PRO A 560 11.68 31.35 18.77
N GLY A 561 10.36 31.18 18.66
CA GLY A 561 9.71 30.48 17.55
C GLY A 561 9.26 29.03 17.80
N MET A 562 9.76 28.35 18.85
CA MET A 562 9.40 26.93 19.08
C MET A 562 7.91 26.74 19.41
N LYS A 563 7.30 27.66 20.16
CA LYS A 563 5.85 27.65 20.43
C LYS A 563 5.03 27.74 19.15
N THR A 564 5.40 28.65 18.25
CA THR A 564 4.71 28.83 16.96
C THR A 564 4.81 27.57 16.12
N MET A 565 5.98 26.93 16.07
CA MET A 565 6.19 25.68 15.35
C MET A 565 5.30 24.54 15.88
N MET A 566 5.12 24.44 17.20
CA MET A 566 4.25 23.42 17.81
C MET A 566 2.78 23.59 17.43
N TYR A 567 2.28 24.81 17.27
CA TYR A 567 0.90 25.06 16.83
C TYR A 567 0.73 25.00 15.30
N LEU A 568 1.79 25.28 14.54
CA LEU A 568 1.78 25.20 13.08
C LEU A 568 1.78 23.74 12.59
N MET A 569 2.49 22.84 13.28
CA MET A 569 2.62 21.44 12.86
C MET A 569 1.27 20.71 12.71
N PRO A 570 0.30 20.79 13.65
CA PRO A 570 -1.03 20.21 13.45
C PRO A 570 -1.80 20.77 12.24
N ILE A 571 -1.56 22.04 11.89
CA ILE A 571 -2.19 22.69 10.72
C ILE A 571 -1.52 22.20 9.42
N MET A 572 -0.20 22.02 9.41
CA MET A 572 0.48 21.35 8.30
C MET A 572 -0.01 19.90 8.12
N PHE A 573 -0.14 19.17 9.23
CA PHE A 573 -0.65 17.80 9.21
C PHE A 573 -2.10 17.71 8.78
N LEU A 574 -2.92 18.75 8.99
CA LEU A 574 -4.26 18.83 8.43
C LEU A 574 -4.23 18.64 6.90
N GLY A 575 -3.38 19.37 6.18
CA GLY A 575 -3.27 19.23 4.72
C GLY A 575 -2.81 17.86 4.27
N LEU A 576 -1.81 17.30 4.95
CA LEU A 576 -1.28 15.96 4.65
C LEU A 576 -2.30 14.84 4.91
N PHE A 577 -2.98 14.87 6.06
CA PHE A 577 -3.91 13.81 6.46
C PHE A 577 -5.31 13.95 5.86
N ASN A 578 -5.66 15.10 5.27
CA ASN A 578 -6.97 15.28 4.64
C ASN A 578 -7.18 14.31 3.47
N ASN A 579 -6.12 13.89 2.77
CA ASN A 579 -6.23 12.89 1.70
C ASN A 579 -5.82 11.47 2.14
N TYR A 580 -5.73 11.23 3.46
CA TYR A 580 -5.21 9.98 4.02
C TYR A 580 -6.29 9.12 4.67
N ALA A 581 -5.95 7.90 5.12
CA ALA A 581 -6.89 6.97 5.71
C ALA A 581 -7.58 7.57 6.95
N SER A 582 -8.91 7.66 6.91
CA SER A 582 -9.72 8.26 7.97
C SER A 582 -9.64 7.48 9.29
N GLY A 583 -9.42 6.17 9.23
CA GLY A 583 -9.17 5.33 10.40
C GLY A 583 -7.94 5.74 11.20
N LEU A 584 -6.90 6.26 10.53
CA LEU A 584 -5.74 6.81 11.21
C LEU A 584 -6.09 8.12 11.94
N SER A 585 -6.74 9.06 11.25
CA SER A 585 -7.19 10.33 11.87
C SER A 585 -8.11 10.08 13.07
N TYR A 586 -9.01 9.10 12.95
CA TYR A 586 -9.87 8.65 14.04
C TYR A 586 -9.08 8.07 15.22
N TYR A 587 -8.10 7.20 14.97
CA TYR A 587 -7.20 6.67 16.01
C TYR A 587 -6.49 7.80 16.78
N TYR A 588 -5.95 8.80 16.07
CA TYR A 588 -5.29 9.96 16.70
C TYR A 588 -6.27 10.79 17.55
N LEU A 589 -7.47 11.04 17.04
CA LEU A 589 -8.52 11.72 17.79
C LEU A 589 -8.80 10.99 19.10
N LEU A 590 -9.04 9.67 19.04
CA LEU A 590 -9.27 8.84 20.23
C LEU A 590 -8.08 8.87 21.19
N ALA A 591 -6.86 8.77 20.67
CA ALA A 591 -5.65 8.82 21.48
C ALA A 591 -5.54 10.15 22.24
N ASN A 592 -5.88 11.27 21.61
CA ASN A 592 -5.91 12.58 22.26
C ASN A 592 -7.04 12.67 23.31
N LEU A 593 -8.25 12.22 22.98
CA LEU A 593 -9.40 12.22 23.90
C LEU A 593 -9.12 11.39 25.16
N ILE A 594 -8.58 10.18 25.01
CA ILE A 594 -8.17 9.33 26.14
C ILE A 594 -7.07 10.02 26.96
N THR A 595 -6.14 10.71 26.29
CA THR A 595 -5.09 11.46 26.99
C THR A 595 -5.66 12.60 27.84
N PHE A 596 -6.70 13.31 27.36
CA PHE A 596 -7.39 14.31 28.18
C PHE A 596 -8.06 13.69 29.41
N GLY A 597 -8.70 12.53 29.24
CA GLY A 597 -9.25 11.76 30.36
C GLY A 597 -8.17 11.36 31.37
N GLN A 598 -7.04 10.82 30.89
CA GLN A 598 -5.88 10.49 31.73
C GLN A 598 -5.35 11.72 32.47
N MET A 599 -5.21 12.87 31.80
CA MET A 599 -4.76 14.12 32.43
C MET A 599 -5.70 14.58 33.55
N PHE A 600 -7.01 14.43 33.38
CA PHE A 600 -8.00 14.75 34.40
C PHE A 600 -7.82 13.84 35.63
N VAL A 601 -7.73 12.52 35.42
CA VAL A 601 -7.49 11.54 36.49
C VAL A 601 -6.16 11.81 37.20
N PHE A 602 -5.09 12.09 36.47
CA PHE A 602 -3.78 12.37 37.05
C PHE A 602 -3.74 13.66 37.85
N ARG A 603 -4.46 14.69 37.39
CA ARG A 603 -4.59 15.96 38.12
C ARG A 603 -5.28 15.76 39.46
N TYR A 604 -6.31 14.91 39.49
CA TYR A 604 -7.01 14.57 40.74
C TYR A 604 -6.13 13.72 41.67
N ALA A 605 -5.35 12.79 41.12
CA ALA A 605 -4.49 11.91 41.90
C ALA A 605 -3.26 12.60 42.52
N ILE A 606 -2.75 13.67 41.91
CA ILE A 606 -1.52 14.35 42.33
C ILE A 606 -1.84 15.62 43.12
N ASN A 607 -1.60 15.57 44.43
CA ASN A 607 -1.67 16.74 45.29
C ASN A 607 -0.38 17.59 45.15
N GLU A 608 -0.51 18.78 44.55
CA GLU A 608 0.61 19.69 44.27
C GLU A 608 1.27 20.25 45.55
N GLU A 609 0.53 20.41 46.66
CA GLU A 609 1.09 20.91 47.93
C GLU A 609 2.02 19.88 48.58
N LYS A 610 1.58 18.62 48.65
CA LYS A 610 2.42 17.50 49.12
C LYS A 610 3.65 17.35 48.23
N LEU A 611 3.50 17.59 46.92
CA LEU A 611 4.61 17.56 45.98
C LEU A 611 5.61 18.69 46.23
N ARG A 612 5.13 19.92 46.48
CA ARG A 612 5.96 21.08 46.82
C ARG A 612 6.76 20.87 48.11
N ALA A 613 6.09 20.42 49.18
CA ALA A 613 6.74 20.11 50.45
C ALA A 613 7.86 19.06 50.30
N LYS A 614 7.61 18.01 49.50
CA LYS A 614 8.61 16.98 49.19
C LYS A 614 9.79 17.54 48.40
N MET A 615 9.56 18.49 47.49
CA MET A 615 10.64 19.13 46.72
C MET A 615 11.46 20.12 47.54
N GLU A 616 10.84 20.89 48.43
CA GLU A 616 11.55 21.76 49.37
C GLU A 616 12.43 20.95 50.33
N ALA A 617 11.93 19.81 50.81
CA ALA A 617 12.73 18.85 51.58
C ALA A 617 13.90 18.25 50.76
N ASN A 618 13.71 18.01 49.46
CA ASN A 618 14.77 17.52 48.58
C ASN A 618 15.85 18.57 48.29
N LYS A 619 15.48 19.85 48.17
CA LYS A 619 16.46 20.94 47.99
C LYS A 619 17.42 21.07 49.17
N LYS A 620 16.99 20.69 50.39
CA LYS A 620 17.82 20.68 51.60
C LYS A 620 18.78 19.50 51.67
N LYS A 621 18.60 18.45 50.85
CA LYS A 621 19.47 17.28 50.81
C LYS A 621 20.68 17.54 49.90
N PRO A 622 21.88 17.03 50.26
CA PRO A 622 23.04 17.14 49.37
C PRO A 622 22.77 16.41 48.05
N VAL A 623 23.08 17.06 46.93
CA VAL A 623 22.88 16.49 45.59
C VAL A 623 23.78 15.25 45.43
N LYS A 624 23.19 14.04 45.42
CA LYS A 624 23.94 12.82 45.13
C LYS A 624 24.51 12.89 43.71
N LYS A 625 25.85 12.92 43.58
CA LYS A 625 26.55 12.91 42.29
C LYS A 625 26.43 11.53 41.64
N SER A 626 26.16 11.49 40.34
CA SER A 626 26.19 10.25 39.53
C SER A 626 27.62 9.67 39.49
N ALA A 627 27.75 8.35 39.40
CA ALA A 627 29.05 7.67 39.26
C ALA A 627 29.84 8.15 38.03
N PHE A 628 29.15 8.49 36.93
CA PHE A 628 29.77 9.07 35.74
C PHE A 628 30.27 10.50 35.97
N GLN A 629 29.52 11.31 36.73
CA GLN A 629 29.95 12.68 37.11
C GLN A 629 31.17 12.67 38.03
N LYS A 630 31.25 11.72 38.96
CA LYS A 630 32.46 11.51 39.77
C LYS A 630 33.67 11.17 38.89
N ARG A 631 33.52 10.20 37.97
CA ARG A 631 34.59 9.81 37.04
C ARG A 631 35.07 10.96 36.15
N LEU A 632 34.17 11.81 35.66
CA LEU A 632 34.53 12.99 34.88
C LEU A 632 35.25 14.06 35.71
N GLU A 633 34.80 14.31 36.95
CA GLU A 633 35.50 15.21 37.87
C GLU A 633 36.87 14.68 38.28
N ASP A 634 36.99 13.37 38.52
CA ASP A 634 38.25 12.73 38.85
C ASP A 634 39.22 12.78 37.65
N ALA A 635 38.72 12.59 36.42
CA ALA A 635 39.48 12.74 35.18
C ALA A 635 39.88 14.21 34.90
N ALA A 636 39.02 15.18 35.23
CA ALA A 636 39.32 16.60 35.12
C ALA A 636 40.36 17.06 36.16
N LYS A 637 40.24 16.57 37.41
CA LYS A 637 41.21 16.79 38.49
C LYS A 637 42.56 16.17 38.16
N SER A 638 42.61 14.99 37.54
CA SER A 638 43.87 14.38 37.09
C SER A 638 44.54 15.15 35.94
N ARG A 639 43.82 16.04 35.25
CA ARG A 639 44.33 16.89 34.15
C ARG A 639 44.65 18.33 34.56
N GLY A 640 44.58 18.68 35.85
CA GLY A 640 45.05 19.97 36.37
C GLY A 640 44.20 21.19 36.04
N MET A 641 42.99 21.04 35.46
CA MET A 641 42.06 22.15 35.31
C MET A 641 41.31 22.36 36.63
N LYS A 642 41.63 23.44 37.35
CA LYS A 642 40.89 23.91 38.53
C LYS A 642 39.58 24.58 38.14
#